data_AF-W6L2K1-F1
#
_entry.id   AF-W6L2K1-F1
#
_cell.length_a   1.000
_cell.length_b   1.000
_cell.length_c   1.000
_cell.angle_alpha   90.00
_cell.angle_beta   90.00
_cell.angle_gamma   90.00
#
_symmetry.space_group_name_H-M   'P 1'
#
loop_
_entity.id
_entity.type
_entity.pdbx_description
1 polymer ?
#
loop_
_entity_poly.entity_id
_entity_poly.type
_entity_poly.pdbx_seq_one_letter_code
_entity_poly.pdbx_strand_id
1 'polypeptide(L)'
;MLQRPEKCMFLGVDFGACTSRIALLDPVKPMPIIIRNDLSNETTSTIVSYPVNEARCIGEAAASKQITRVKETVVDLAQWVFAYSAEDTPNNTCDSECTTEGSGGNISRRTIGETEFHPAQVAGHYIKSILGFAPGGYAGQYPVCFSVPPALSAPGMVALRQACLLAGIPKPLTIFAPRDEAIAIYFHHMQYGNLDEEIPSLVDIVDVGHAGASVCVLSVTKHTIKKLGMHSINIGSSFIDAALCEYIVNEIEKKHPQCLFSGDPKMCRRILRECKKVKETLSTIDETKIQLEGLKDDIDFVLPISRSFVEQCAIPFTKDLKNMLQEAKKIMSISAQADEENKPDTVVGPRVEVIGGGWRFPYISDLIRQQLGVSRLGVSLDAVMAIAEGSAILAELRSHSAASSASVTEKCENTDNEEAGEPKQGDDNKEAVVVPASDRNPVHDVNLLNFSQESDLEPLSSADEVAVGQWAIIEAKLSATDAVIHERLDAINQLDTYVLQTLDTVEHSEADNATKDAARSYLYNIDEYVRAECNDDDKDTILAKLTEVKGHIEEKHTEIAKYHEKVRVEAKKKEEELIKLSQQQREEETELKSDPQRLRVAQKRREQGQSLFKQECWQEAQTRFVQALAILGQLYDTSSEENKSKKDEISLSCHLNIASCSVKLSLWRNVVNNCTSALELSPNHPKALFRRGQAYRSMKDFEAALKDLEMAREFSKDDPAVVAELTQAKKSLSAQKAQEKRMFSKMFS
;
A
#
# COMPACT_ATOMS: atom_id res chain seq x y z
N MET A 1 39.75 -3.21 7.03
CA MET A 1 38.48 -3.54 6.32
C MET A 1 38.17 -2.34 5.45
N LEU A 2 38.35 -2.45 4.14
CA LEU A 2 37.99 -1.40 3.18
C LEU A 2 36.47 -1.24 3.23
N GLN A 3 35.99 -0.05 3.62
CA GLN A 3 34.57 0.31 3.51
C GLN A 3 34.17 0.12 2.04
N ARG A 4 33.17 -0.73 1.80
CA ARG A 4 32.50 -0.78 0.49
C ARG A 4 31.97 0.63 0.21
N PRO A 5 32.05 1.13 -1.04
CA PRO A 5 31.39 2.39 -1.40
C PRO A 5 29.92 2.31 -0.98
N GLU A 6 29.39 3.39 -0.39
CA GLU A 6 27.99 3.48 -0.02
C GLU A 6 27.13 3.13 -1.24
N LYS A 7 26.25 2.14 -1.09
CA LYS A 7 25.36 1.74 -2.18
C LYS A 7 24.49 2.92 -2.57
N CYS A 8 24.56 3.35 -3.83
CA CYS A 8 23.60 4.31 -4.36
C CYS A 8 22.22 3.63 -4.42
N MET A 9 21.30 4.09 -3.58
CA MET A 9 19.90 3.67 -3.62
C MET A 9 19.08 4.75 -4.31
N PHE A 10 17.92 4.37 -4.85
CA PHE A 10 17.02 5.28 -5.55
C PHE A 10 15.63 5.23 -4.91
N LEU A 11 15.05 6.40 -4.66
CA LEU A 11 13.71 6.52 -4.08
C LEU A 11 12.69 6.93 -5.14
N GLY A 12 11.53 6.28 -5.13
CA GLY A 12 10.37 6.66 -5.91
C GLY A 12 9.22 7.04 -4.98
N VAL A 13 8.59 8.18 -5.24
CA VAL A 13 7.50 8.72 -4.42
C VAL A 13 6.25 8.91 -5.27
N ASP A 14 5.19 8.16 -4.95
CA ASP A 14 3.83 8.45 -5.39
C ASP A 14 3.19 9.41 -4.39
N PHE A 15 3.21 10.72 -4.69
CA PHE A 15 2.52 11.73 -3.89
C PHE A 15 1.03 11.79 -4.28
N GLY A 16 0.28 10.80 -3.79
CA GLY A 16 -1.10 10.55 -4.19
C GLY A 16 -2.13 11.40 -3.42
N ALA A 17 -3.30 11.58 -4.04
CA ALA A 17 -4.40 12.41 -3.52
C ALA A 17 -4.93 11.98 -2.13
N CYS A 18 -5.06 10.67 -1.88
CA CYS A 18 -5.47 10.16 -0.55
C CYS A 18 -4.31 9.63 0.28
N THR A 19 -3.37 8.98 -0.37
CA THR A 19 -2.28 8.24 0.26
C THR A 19 -1.04 8.36 -0.60
N SER A 20 0.12 8.51 0.04
CA SER A 20 1.42 8.48 -0.60
C SER A 20 2.14 7.16 -0.35
N ARG A 21 3.07 6.81 -1.25
CA ARG A 21 3.90 5.61 -1.18
C ARG A 21 5.33 5.95 -1.51
N ILE A 22 6.25 5.20 -0.92
CA ILE A 22 7.68 5.33 -1.19
C ILE A 22 8.21 3.94 -1.54
N ALA A 23 8.91 3.84 -2.67
CA ALA A 23 9.66 2.66 -3.05
C ALA A 23 11.16 2.95 -2.98
N LEU A 24 11.92 1.94 -2.58
CA LEU A 24 13.38 1.95 -2.53
C LEU A 24 13.91 0.92 -3.52
N LEU A 25 14.73 1.37 -4.45
CA LEU A 25 15.46 0.51 -5.38
C LEU A 25 16.94 0.42 -4.94
N ASP A 26 17.36 -0.80 -4.63
CA ASP A 26 18.78 -1.20 -4.55
C ASP A 26 19.12 -1.78 -5.93
N PRO A 27 20.03 -1.19 -6.72
CA PRO A 27 20.33 -1.61 -8.10
C PRO A 27 20.71 -3.08 -8.24
N VAL A 28 21.27 -3.66 -7.17
CA VAL A 28 21.68 -5.06 -7.14
C VAL A 28 20.47 -6.00 -6.95
N LYS A 29 19.29 -5.46 -6.63
CA LYS A 29 18.05 -6.22 -6.47
C LYS A 29 17.18 -6.08 -7.73
N PRO A 30 16.46 -7.16 -8.10
CA PRO A 30 15.62 -7.13 -9.29
C PRO A 30 14.38 -6.24 -9.11
N MET A 31 13.84 -6.11 -7.90
CA MET A 31 12.60 -5.37 -7.63
C MET A 31 12.85 -4.21 -6.66
N PRO A 32 12.20 -3.05 -6.87
CA PRO A 32 12.00 -2.07 -5.82
C PRO A 32 11.27 -2.67 -4.60
N ILE A 33 11.44 -2.05 -3.44
CA ILE A 33 10.80 -2.46 -2.19
C ILE A 33 9.99 -1.29 -1.65
N ILE A 34 8.71 -1.52 -1.35
CA ILE A 34 7.88 -0.52 -0.69
C ILE A 34 8.33 -0.31 0.75
N ILE A 35 8.57 0.95 1.09
CA ILE A 35 8.88 1.40 2.44
C ILE A 35 7.56 1.50 3.22
N ARG A 36 7.52 0.83 4.36
CA ARG A 36 6.38 0.87 5.28
C ARG A 36 6.51 2.02 6.27
N ASN A 37 5.38 2.60 6.68
CA ASN A 37 5.35 3.59 7.74
C ASN A 37 5.60 2.95 9.14
N ASP A 38 5.56 3.79 10.17
CA ASP A 38 5.66 3.41 11.58
C ASP A 38 4.60 2.41 12.06
N LEU A 39 3.41 2.43 11.46
CA LEU A 39 2.34 1.45 11.68
C LEU A 39 2.45 0.19 10.80
N SER A 40 3.57 0.01 10.09
CA SER A 40 3.82 -1.10 9.17
C SER A 40 2.88 -1.18 7.96
N ASN A 41 2.16 -0.09 7.66
CA ASN A 41 1.35 0.05 6.46
C ASN A 41 2.24 0.38 5.26
N GLU A 42 1.85 -0.11 4.08
CA GLU A 42 2.54 0.14 2.81
C GLU A 42 2.14 1.49 2.17
N THR A 43 1.23 2.21 2.82
CA THR A 43 0.68 3.48 2.36
C THR A 43 0.56 4.43 3.52
N THR A 44 0.89 5.70 3.31
CA THR A 44 0.75 6.76 4.32
C THR A 44 -0.33 7.73 3.86
N SER A 45 -1.31 8.04 4.71
CA SER A 45 -2.37 9.00 4.40
C SER A 45 -1.78 10.37 4.02
N THR A 46 -2.26 11.03 2.95
CA THR A 46 -1.75 12.33 2.51
C THR A 46 -2.42 13.48 3.28
N ILE A 47 -2.27 13.44 4.61
CA ILE A 47 -2.99 14.31 5.56
C ILE A 47 -1.98 14.90 6.56
N VAL A 48 -2.14 16.17 6.88
CA VAL A 48 -1.34 16.88 7.89
C VAL A 48 -2.27 17.62 8.85
N SER A 49 -1.99 17.54 10.15
CA SER A 49 -2.73 18.22 11.20
C SER A 49 -1.80 19.04 12.09
N TYR A 50 -2.22 20.27 12.41
CA TYR A 50 -1.52 21.22 13.28
C TYR A 50 -2.35 21.50 14.54
N PRO A 51 -2.54 20.49 15.41
CA PRO A 51 -3.35 20.64 16.60
C PRO A 51 -2.76 21.67 17.58
N VAL A 52 -3.62 22.46 18.20
CA VAL A 52 -3.21 23.42 19.23
C VAL A 52 -2.74 22.67 20.49
N ASN A 53 -1.58 23.04 21.03
CA ASN A 53 -0.94 22.45 22.23
C ASN A 53 -0.55 20.96 22.10
N GLU A 54 -0.54 20.41 20.89
CA GLU A 54 -0.12 19.05 20.60
C GLU A 54 0.95 19.09 19.49
N ALA A 55 1.75 18.03 19.38
CA ALA A 55 2.70 17.90 18.28
C ALA A 55 1.96 17.77 16.94
N ARG A 56 2.56 18.31 15.87
CA ARG A 56 2.05 18.14 14.51
C ARG A 56 1.91 16.67 14.19
N CYS A 57 0.82 16.32 13.52
CA CYS A 57 0.53 14.95 13.12
C CYS A 57 0.56 14.85 11.60
N ILE A 58 1.15 13.77 11.10
CA ILE A 58 1.30 13.47 9.68
C ILE A 58 0.80 12.05 9.44
N GLY A 59 0.22 11.77 8.27
CA GLY A 59 -0.21 10.42 7.92
C GLY A 59 -1.41 9.96 8.74
N GLU A 60 -1.37 8.72 9.20
CA GLU A 60 -2.44 8.05 9.93
C GLU A 60 -2.78 8.78 11.24
N ALA A 61 -1.78 9.34 11.92
CA ALA A 61 -1.99 10.16 13.10
C ALA A 61 -2.85 11.40 12.78
N ALA A 62 -2.60 12.06 11.66
CA ALA A 62 -3.40 13.19 11.20
C ALA A 62 -4.81 12.76 10.74
N ALA A 63 -4.89 11.62 10.04
CA ALA A 63 -6.16 11.04 9.58
C ALA A 63 -7.12 10.74 10.76
N SER A 64 -6.60 10.32 11.91
CA SER A 64 -7.41 10.09 13.11
C SER A 64 -8.07 11.37 13.66
N LYS A 65 -7.45 12.54 13.39
CA LYS A 65 -7.90 13.86 13.87
C LYS A 65 -8.78 14.61 12.86
N GLN A 66 -8.93 14.11 11.63
CA GLN A 66 -9.62 14.83 10.54
C GLN A 66 -11.07 15.26 10.85
N ILE A 67 -11.77 14.56 11.75
CA ILE A 67 -13.13 14.89 12.19
C ILE A 67 -13.12 15.76 13.46
N THR A 68 -12.25 15.46 14.43
CA THR A 68 -12.23 16.17 15.71
C THR A 68 -11.54 17.53 15.63
N ARG A 69 -10.59 17.70 14.70
CA ARG A 69 -9.76 18.89 14.50
C ARG A 69 -9.87 19.42 13.07
N VAL A 70 -11.09 19.73 12.62
CA VAL A 70 -11.36 20.05 11.20
C VAL A 70 -10.52 21.23 10.69
N LYS A 71 -10.56 22.36 11.41
CA LYS A 71 -9.87 23.61 11.04
C LYS A 71 -8.35 23.53 11.09
N GLU A 72 -7.82 22.52 11.76
CA GLU A 72 -6.38 22.31 11.98
C GLU A 72 -5.83 21.21 11.06
N THR A 73 -6.69 20.54 10.28
CA THR A 73 -6.32 19.34 9.51
C THR A 73 -6.59 19.52 8.02
N VAL A 74 -5.52 19.42 7.23
CA VAL A 74 -5.53 19.44 5.76
C VAL A 74 -5.65 18.02 5.24
N VAL A 75 -6.73 17.73 4.52
CA VAL A 75 -7.07 16.39 3.98
C VAL A 75 -6.88 16.28 2.47
N ASP A 76 -6.70 17.41 1.79
CA ASP A 76 -6.62 17.59 0.34
C ASP A 76 -5.25 18.15 -0.08
N LEU A 77 -4.18 17.79 0.65
CA LEU A 77 -2.86 18.41 0.51
C LEU A 77 -2.30 18.30 -0.91
N ALA A 78 -2.42 17.15 -1.55
CA ALA A 78 -1.93 16.96 -2.92
C ALA A 78 -2.68 17.85 -3.92
N GLN A 79 -4.02 17.92 -3.81
CA GLN A 79 -4.87 18.76 -4.66
C GLN A 79 -4.53 20.23 -4.49
N TRP A 80 -4.27 20.66 -3.25
CA TRP A 80 -3.86 22.02 -2.95
C TRP A 80 -2.49 22.37 -3.54
N VAL A 81 -1.51 21.46 -3.45
CA VAL A 81 -0.17 21.64 -4.03
C VAL A 81 -0.22 21.63 -5.55
N PHE A 82 -1.02 20.76 -6.16
CA PHE A 82 -1.13 20.64 -7.61
C PHE A 82 -1.98 21.75 -8.25
N ALA A 83 -2.62 22.59 -7.43
CA ALA A 83 -3.48 23.70 -7.85
C ALA A 83 -4.61 23.26 -8.79
N TYR A 84 -5.34 22.21 -8.42
CA TYR A 84 -6.53 21.76 -9.18
C TYR A 84 -7.65 22.78 -9.07
N SER A 85 -8.25 23.19 -10.19
CA SER A 85 -9.22 24.28 -10.20
C SER A 85 -10.50 23.93 -9.42
N ALA A 86 -11.25 24.96 -9.01
CA ALA A 86 -12.56 24.74 -8.38
C ALA A 86 -13.57 24.04 -9.31
N GLU A 87 -13.39 24.14 -10.64
CA GLU A 87 -14.22 23.43 -11.63
C GLU A 87 -13.89 21.94 -11.71
N ASP A 88 -12.65 21.56 -11.37
CA ASP A 88 -12.20 20.16 -11.30
C ASP A 88 -12.70 19.44 -10.04
N THR A 89 -13.22 20.18 -9.07
CA THR A 89 -13.80 19.62 -7.84
C THR A 89 -15.33 19.66 -7.92
N PRO A 90 -16.03 18.57 -7.52
CA PRO A 90 -17.48 18.61 -7.46
C PRO A 90 -17.92 19.77 -6.58
N ASN A 91 -18.86 20.58 -7.05
CA ASN A 91 -19.47 21.67 -6.28
C ASN A 91 -20.13 21.05 -5.03
N ASN A 92 -19.42 21.01 -3.91
CA ASN A 92 -19.87 20.28 -2.74
C ASN A 92 -20.14 21.28 -1.61
N THR A 93 -21.38 21.27 -1.11
CA THR A 93 -21.82 22.09 0.05
C THR A 93 -21.03 21.79 1.33
N CYS A 94 -20.25 20.71 1.33
CA CYS A 94 -19.60 20.14 2.50
C CYS A 94 -18.06 20.28 2.54
N ASP A 95 -17.41 20.70 1.44
CA ASP A 95 -15.95 20.90 1.31
C ASP A 95 -15.61 22.32 0.84
N SER A 96 -16.07 23.33 1.59
CA SER A 96 -15.89 24.76 1.24
C SER A 96 -14.43 25.28 1.34
N GLU A 97 -13.45 24.43 1.64
CA GLU A 97 -12.03 24.80 1.75
C GLU A 97 -11.20 24.42 0.51
N CYS A 98 -11.81 23.82 -0.52
CA CYS A 98 -11.14 23.35 -1.75
C CYS A 98 -10.79 24.47 -2.77
N THR A 99 -10.87 25.76 -2.42
CA THR A 99 -10.35 26.77 -3.35
C THR A 99 -8.82 26.72 -3.36
N THR A 100 -8.25 26.55 -4.55
CA THR A 100 -6.81 26.40 -4.79
C THR A 100 -6.24 27.56 -5.61
N GLU A 101 -7.04 28.17 -6.49
CA GLU A 101 -6.63 29.29 -7.33
C GLU A 101 -6.67 30.62 -6.57
N GLY A 102 -5.51 31.25 -6.45
CA GLY A 102 -5.39 32.65 -6.03
C GLY A 102 -5.50 33.61 -7.23
N SER A 103 -5.68 34.89 -6.95
CA SER A 103 -5.67 35.93 -7.98
C SER A 103 -4.30 36.00 -8.71
N GLY A 104 -4.31 35.98 -10.04
CA GLY A 104 -3.12 36.25 -10.86
C GLY A 104 -2.19 35.06 -11.14
N GLY A 105 -2.67 33.82 -11.05
CA GLY A 105 -1.88 32.63 -11.38
C GLY A 105 -1.01 32.09 -10.23
N ASN A 106 -1.18 32.62 -9.02
CA ASN A 106 -0.53 32.11 -7.80
C ASN A 106 -1.45 31.11 -7.08
N ILE A 107 -0.86 30.12 -6.42
CA ILE A 107 -1.63 29.19 -5.57
C ILE A 107 -2.03 29.91 -4.28
N SER A 108 -3.29 29.75 -3.88
CA SER A 108 -3.84 30.38 -2.67
C SER A 108 -3.21 29.82 -1.40
N ARG A 109 -2.96 30.71 -0.42
CA ARG A 109 -2.60 30.35 0.95
C ARG A 109 -3.86 30.01 1.75
N ARG A 110 -3.72 29.16 2.77
CA ARG A 110 -4.84 28.78 3.66
C ARG A 110 -4.44 28.99 5.11
N THR A 111 -5.38 29.48 5.90
CA THR A 111 -5.25 29.53 7.36
C THR A 111 -5.58 28.15 7.93
N ILE A 112 -4.60 27.52 8.58
CA ILE A 112 -4.75 26.25 9.27
C ILE A 112 -4.64 26.55 10.77
N GLY A 113 -5.73 26.33 11.51
CA GLY A 113 -5.86 26.82 12.88
C GLY A 113 -5.79 28.35 12.90
N GLU A 114 -4.70 28.89 13.48
CA GLU A 114 -4.45 30.32 13.59
C GLU A 114 -3.31 30.82 12.69
N THR A 115 -2.68 29.92 11.92
CA THR A 115 -1.48 30.25 11.12
C THR A 115 -1.79 30.13 9.63
N GLU A 116 -1.32 31.09 8.84
CA GLU A 116 -1.40 31.03 7.38
C GLU A 116 -0.23 30.22 6.81
N PHE A 117 -0.54 29.27 5.93
CA PHE A 117 0.44 28.45 5.24
C PHE A 117 0.30 28.54 3.71
N HIS A 118 1.44 28.48 3.04
CA HIS A 118 1.55 28.15 1.63
C HIS A 118 1.51 26.62 1.45
N PRO A 119 0.89 26.09 0.38
CA PRO A 119 0.79 24.64 0.17
C PRO A 119 2.16 23.94 0.14
N ALA A 120 3.16 24.56 -0.50
CA ALA A 120 4.52 24.02 -0.53
C ALA A 120 5.14 23.84 0.86
N GLN A 121 4.79 24.68 1.84
CA GLN A 121 5.27 24.53 3.22
C GLN A 121 4.72 23.26 3.85
N VAL A 122 3.40 23.08 3.78
CA VAL A 122 2.72 21.92 4.36
C VAL A 122 3.17 20.63 3.68
N ALA A 123 3.34 20.67 2.35
CA ALA A 123 3.88 19.56 1.58
C ALA A 123 5.33 19.25 1.92
N GLY A 124 6.17 20.26 2.16
CA GLY A 124 7.55 20.05 2.60
C GLY A 124 7.62 19.37 3.97
N HIS A 125 6.78 19.78 4.92
CA HIS A 125 6.66 19.10 6.23
C HIS A 125 6.22 17.63 6.06
N TYR A 126 5.22 17.38 5.21
CA TYR A 126 4.73 16.04 4.90
C TYR A 126 5.82 15.15 4.26
N ILE A 127 6.44 15.64 3.17
CA ILE A 127 7.47 14.93 2.41
C ILE A 127 8.67 14.59 3.30
N LYS A 128 9.13 15.55 4.11
CA LYS A 128 10.23 15.32 5.07
C LYS A 128 9.92 14.18 6.04
N SER A 129 8.68 14.14 6.56
CA SER A 129 8.25 13.09 7.48
C SER A 129 8.19 11.72 6.82
N ILE A 130 7.58 11.61 5.63
CA ILE A 130 7.46 10.30 4.96
C ILE A 130 8.82 9.78 4.47
N LEU A 131 9.72 10.64 4.04
CA LEU A 131 11.09 10.25 3.69
C LEU A 131 11.89 9.77 4.91
N GLY A 132 11.50 10.21 6.12
CA GLY A 132 12.03 9.69 7.38
C GLY A 132 11.80 8.19 7.59
N PHE A 133 10.82 7.57 6.91
CA PHE A 133 10.58 6.13 6.97
C PHE A 133 11.59 5.30 6.16
N ALA A 134 12.38 5.93 5.29
CA ALA A 134 13.44 5.22 4.57
C ALA A 134 14.44 4.58 5.55
N PRO A 135 15.08 3.45 5.20
CA PRO A 135 16.07 2.82 6.09
C PRO A 135 17.20 3.77 6.47
N GLY A 136 17.34 4.08 7.76
CA GLY A 136 18.32 5.06 8.26
C GLY A 136 17.90 6.53 8.12
N GLY A 137 16.68 6.79 7.65
CA GLY A 137 16.17 8.13 7.35
C GLY A 137 16.71 8.71 6.04
N TYR A 138 16.12 9.83 5.63
CA TYR A 138 16.61 10.60 4.48
C TYR A 138 17.36 11.85 4.96
N ALA A 139 18.60 11.98 4.50
CA ALA A 139 19.55 13.03 4.80
C ALA A 139 20.15 13.63 3.52
N GLY A 140 19.41 13.58 2.40
CA GLY A 140 19.87 14.15 1.13
C GLY A 140 20.93 13.30 0.42
N GLN A 141 20.91 11.98 0.63
CA GLN A 141 21.95 11.06 0.16
C GLN A 141 21.59 10.28 -1.11
N TYR A 142 20.31 10.26 -1.52
CA TYR A 142 19.81 9.46 -2.65
C TYR A 142 18.99 10.29 -3.63
N PRO A 143 19.03 10.00 -4.94
CA PRO A 143 18.06 10.56 -5.88
C PRO A 143 16.63 10.14 -5.52
N VAL A 144 15.70 11.08 -5.65
CA VAL A 144 14.27 10.91 -5.34
C VAL A 144 13.45 11.33 -6.55
N CYS A 145 12.73 10.38 -7.16
CA CYS A 145 11.78 10.67 -8.22
C CYS A 145 10.36 10.80 -7.67
N PHE A 146 9.73 11.94 -7.90
CA PHE A 146 8.33 12.19 -7.59
C PHE A 146 7.47 11.97 -8.84
N SER A 147 6.46 11.11 -8.74
CA SER A 147 5.43 11.02 -9.76
C SER A 147 4.50 12.24 -9.68
N VAL A 148 4.24 12.90 -10.81
CA VAL A 148 3.32 14.05 -10.90
C VAL A 148 2.11 13.74 -11.78
N PRO A 149 0.95 14.39 -11.55
CA PRO A 149 -0.17 14.30 -12.47
C PRO A 149 0.24 14.76 -13.89
N PRO A 150 -0.24 14.09 -14.96
CA PRO A 150 0.11 14.46 -16.33
C PRO A 150 -0.20 15.91 -16.72
N ALA A 151 -1.27 16.49 -16.17
CA ALA A 151 -1.71 17.87 -16.42
C ALA A 151 -1.37 18.81 -15.25
N LEU A 152 -0.23 18.61 -14.58
CA LEU A 152 0.19 19.48 -13.49
C LEU A 152 0.45 20.90 -13.99
N SER A 153 -0.15 21.88 -13.30
CA SER A 153 0.02 23.30 -13.62
C SER A 153 1.45 23.78 -13.31
N ALA A 154 1.93 24.80 -14.03
CA ALA A 154 3.24 25.39 -13.76
C ALA A 154 3.38 25.91 -12.30
N PRO A 155 2.40 26.61 -11.70
CA PRO A 155 2.45 26.97 -10.29
C PRO A 155 2.53 25.75 -9.37
N GLY A 156 1.77 24.68 -9.67
CA GLY A 156 1.81 23.45 -8.90
C GLY A 156 3.17 22.75 -8.95
N MET A 157 3.82 22.77 -10.11
CA MET A 157 5.20 22.26 -10.26
C MET A 157 6.19 23.09 -9.44
N VAL A 158 6.10 24.41 -9.46
CA VAL A 158 6.94 25.29 -8.62
C VAL A 158 6.72 24.99 -7.13
N ALA A 159 5.47 24.86 -6.69
CA ALA A 159 5.14 24.55 -5.30
C ALA A 159 5.67 23.18 -4.86
N LEU A 160 5.57 22.16 -5.70
CA LEU A 160 6.13 20.84 -5.39
C LEU A 160 7.67 20.88 -5.29
N ARG A 161 8.34 21.63 -6.16
CA ARG A 161 9.80 21.82 -6.11
C ARG A 161 10.24 22.56 -4.85
N GLN A 162 9.53 23.62 -4.47
CA GLN A 162 9.75 24.31 -3.20
C GLN A 162 9.56 23.36 -2.00
N ALA A 163 8.53 22.50 -2.03
CA ALA A 163 8.28 21.50 -1.00
C ALA A 163 9.41 20.47 -0.89
N CYS A 164 9.93 19.96 -2.01
CA CYS A 164 11.05 19.03 -2.04
C CYS A 164 12.33 19.66 -1.47
N LEU A 165 12.61 20.92 -1.83
CA LEU A 165 13.74 21.67 -1.31
C LEU A 165 13.61 21.90 0.20
N LEU A 166 12.42 22.28 0.68
CA LEU A 166 12.12 22.43 2.11
C LEU A 166 12.26 21.10 2.88
N ALA A 167 11.90 19.98 2.24
CA ALA A 167 12.06 18.65 2.81
C ALA A 167 13.52 18.17 2.90
N GLY A 168 14.48 18.96 2.41
CA GLY A 168 15.90 18.64 2.47
C GLY A 168 16.42 17.80 1.30
N ILE A 169 15.68 17.75 0.18
CA ILE A 169 16.11 17.07 -1.04
C ILE A 169 16.92 18.08 -1.89
N PRO A 170 18.23 17.85 -2.10
CA PRO A 170 19.03 18.75 -2.93
C PRO A 170 18.52 18.76 -4.37
N LYS A 171 18.53 19.93 -5.02
CA LYS A 171 18.04 20.08 -6.41
C LYS A 171 18.60 19.04 -7.40
N PRO A 172 19.91 18.69 -7.38
CA PRO A 172 20.44 17.69 -8.32
C PRO A 172 19.93 16.27 -8.10
N LEU A 173 19.35 15.99 -6.92
CA LEU A 173 18.80 14.69 -6.55
C LEU A 173 17.28 14.64 -6.66
N THR A 174 16.62 15.76 -7.00
CA THR A 174 15.17 15.81 -7.15
C THR A 174 14.79 15.55 -8.60
N ILE A 175 14.07 14.47 -8.83
CA ILE A 175 13.60 14.05 -10.16
C ILE A 175 12.07 14.15 -10.23
N PHE A 176 11.50 14.64 -11.32
CA PHE A 176 10.06 14.66 -11.57
C PHE A 176 9.69 13.89 -12.83
N ALA A 177 8.76 12.95 -12.69
CA ALA A 177 8.25 12.19 -13.82
C ALA A 177 6.71 12.20 -13.86
N PRO A 178 6.10 12.40 -15.03
CA PRO A 178 4.68 12.15 -15.20
C PRO A 178 4.27 10.75 -14.75
N ARG A 179 3.11 10.63 -14.12
CA ARG A 179 2.57 9.36 -13.60
C ARG A 179 2.48 8.27 -14.68
N ASP A 180 2.09 8.63 -15.90
CA ASP A 180 2.03 7.71 -17.05
C ASP A 180 3.40 7.11 -17.39
N GLU A 181 4.48 7.88 -17.25
CA GLU A 181 5.84 7.42 -17.50
C GLU A 181 6.30 6.42 -16.43
N ALA A 182 6.03 6.72 -15.15
CA ALA A 182 6.33 5.82 -14.04
C ALA A 182 5.60 4.47 -14.21
N ILE A 183 4.32 4.50 -14.61
CA ILE A 183 3.56 3.26 -14.82
C ILE A 183 4.08 2.52 -16.06
N ALA A 184 4.44 3.23 -17.13
CA ALA A 184 4.95 2.61 -18.36
C ALA A 184 6.27 1.86 -18.13
N ILE A 185 7.23 2.46 -17.39
CA ILE A 185 8.48 1.78 -17.08
C ILE A 185 8.28 0.58 -16.16
N TYR A 186 7.35 0.69 -15.20
CA TYR A 186 7.04 -0.43 -14.31
C TYR A 186 6.33 -1.57 -15.06
N PHE A 187 5.44 -1.24 -16.00
CA PHE A 187 4.85 -2.22 -16.91
C PHE A 187 5.91 -2.96 -17.71
N HIS A 188 6.84 -2.23 -18.33
CA HIS A 188 7.93 -2.81 -19.07
C HIS A 188 8.79 -3.72 -18.19
N HIS A 189 9.14 -3.27 -16.98
CA HIS A 189 9.85 -4.08 -16.00
C HIS A 189 9.14 -5.40 -15.70
N MET A 190 7.85 -5.35 -15.39
CA MET A 190 7.04 -6.52 -15.03
C MET A 190 6.77 -7.46 -16.22
N GLN A 191 6.80 -6.94 -17.45
CA GLN A 191 6.50 -7.69 -18.66
C GLN A 191 7.72 -7.99 -19.51
N TYR A 192 8.92 -7.61 -19.09
CA TYR A 192 10.14 -7.68 -19.88
C TYR A 192 10.37 -9.05 -20.53
N GLY A 193 10.17 -10.13 -19.78
CA GLY A 193 10.32 -11.51 -20.29
C GLY A 193 9.28 -11.93 -21.33
N ASN A 194 8.16 -11.22 -21.42
CA ASN A 194 7.06 -11.46 -22.37
C ASN A 194 7.07 -10.49 -23.56
N LEU A 195 7.92 -9.46 -23.54
CA LEU A 195 8.05 -8.50 -24.62
C LEU A 195 8.97 -9.05 -25.71
N ASP A 196 8.64 -8.73 -26.95
CA ASP A 196 9.48 -9.03 -28.11
C ASP A 196 10.56 -7.95 -28.29
N GLU A 197 11.65 -8.29 -28.96
CA GLU A 197 12.77 -7.38 -29.22
C GLU A 197 12.45 -6.40 -30.34
N GLU A 198 11.77 -6.87 -31.39
CA GLU A 198 11.49 -6.10 -32.60
C GLU A 198 9.99 -5.80 -32.75
N ILE A 199 9.12 -6.73 -32.35
CA ILE A 199 7.67 -6.64 -32.58
C ILE A 199 7.02 -5.84 -31.44
N PRO A 200 6.49 -4.63 -31.70
CA PRO A 200 5.88 -3.83 -30.65
C PRO A 200 4.55 -4.41 -30.18
N SER A 201 4.38 -4.45 -28.86
CA SER A 201 3.07 -4.65 -28.23
C SER A 201 2.38 -3.31 -28.04
N LEU A 202 1.11 -3.21 -28.46
CA LEU A 202 0.28 -2.05 -28.21
C LEU A 202 -0.44 -2.20 -26.87
N VAL A 203 -0.30 -1.20 -26.01
CA VAL A 203 -0.79 -1.25 -24.63
C VAL A 203 -1.51 0.05 -24.27
N ASP A 204 -2.75 -0.06 -23.80
CA ASP A 204 -3.46 1.02 -23.11
C ASP A 204 -3.26 0.86 -21.60
N ILE A 205 -2.72 1.88 -20.93
CA ILE A 205 -2.64 1.95 -19.48
C ILE A 205 -3.70 2.93 -19.00
N VAL A 206 -4.71 2.44 -18.28
CA VAL A 206 -5.81 3.24 -17.75
C VAL A 206 -5.66 3.38 -16.22
N ASP A 207 -5.36 4.59 -15.75
CA ASP A 207 -5.34 4.93 -14.33
C ASP A 207 -6.64 5.61 -13.93
N VAL A 208 -7.36 5.05 -12.96
CA VAL A 208 -8.54 5.69 -12.36
C VAL A 208 -8.30 5.85 -10.87
N GLY A 209 -7.88 7.04 -10.47
CA GLY A 209 -7.52 7.38 -9.11
C GLY A 209 -8.66 7.98 -8.28
N HIS A 210 -8.28 8.67 -7.20
CA HIS A 210 -9.21 9.41 -6.35
C HIS A 210 -9.59 10.76 -6.96
N ALA A 211 -8.60 11.57 -7.34
CA ALA A 211 -8.79 12.93 -7.81
C ALA A 211 -8.59 13.11 -9.32
N GLY A 212 -8.29 12.05 -10.06
CA GLY A 212 -8.08 12.13 -11.51
C GLY A 212 -8.09 10.76 -12.16
N ALA A 213 -8.17 10.76 -13.49
CA ALA A 213 -8.04 9.58 -14.32
C ALA A 213 -7.22 9.90 -15.57
N SER A 214 -6.51 8.91 -16.10
CA SER A 214 -5.76 9.04 -17.34
C SER A 214 -5.76 7.75 -18.14
N VAL A 215 -5.52 7.88 -19.44
CA VAL A 215 -5.22 6.77 -20.34
C VAL A 215 -3.99 7.13 -21.16
N CYS A 216 -3.01 6.23 -21.16
CA CYS A 216 -1.78 6.36 -21.94
C CYS A 216 -1.70 5.21 -22.93
N VAL A 217 -1.51 5.55 -24.21
CA VAL A 217 -1.39 4.58 -25.30
C VAL A 217 0.09 4.41 -25.63
N LEU A 218 0.58 3.18 -25.53
CA LEU A 218 1.98 2.82 -25.65
C LEU A 218 2.23 1.82 -26.78
N SER A 219 3.40 1.94 -27.38
CA SER A 219 4.03 0.91 -28.22
C SER A 219 5.32 0.46 -27.52
N VAL A 220 5.41 -0.83 -27.19
CA VAL A 220 6.44 -1.35 -26.26
C VAL A 220 7.16 -2.56 -26.86
N THR A 221 8.49 -2.50 -26.87
CA THR A 221 9.41 -3.64 -27.10
C THR A 221 10.34 -3.83 -25.90
N LYS A 222 11.21 -4.83 -25.91
CA LYS A 222 12.24 -4.97 -24.86
C LYS A 222 13.15 -3.75 -24.74
N HIS A 223 13.41 -3.02 -25.83
CA HIS A 223 14.38 -1.92 -25.85
C HIS A 223 13.76 -0.53 -25.92
N THR A 224 12.46 -0.42 -26.20
CA THR A 224 11.81 0.87 -26.43
C THR A 224 10.42 0.91 -25.81
N ILE A 225 10.12 2.00 -25.10
CA ILE A 225 8.76 2.37 -24.69
C ILE A 225 8.43 3.69 -25.37
N LYS A 226 7.47 3.67 -26.31
CA LYS A 226 7.05 4.85 -27.05
C LYS A 226 5.64 5.27 -26.64
N LYS A 227 5.49 6.51 -26.19
CA LYS A 227 4.18 7.12 -25.97
C LYS A 227 3.57 7.54 -27.30
N LEU A 228 2.43 6.96 -27.65
CA LEU A 228 1.66 7.29 -28.86
C LEU A 228 0.69 8.44 -28.60
N GLY A 229 0.16 8.51 -27.38
CA GLY A 229 -0.66 9.62 -26.91
C GLY A 229 -1.15 9.39 -25.49
N MET A 230 -1.71 10.44 -24.90
CA MET A 230 -2.24 10.40 -23.55
C MET A 230 -3.39 11.39 -23.42
N HIS A 231 -4.40 10.99 -22.65
CA HIS A 231 -5.45 11.87 -22.20
C HIS A 231 -5.63 11.73 -20.69
N SER A 232 -5.92 12.84 -20.02
CA SER A 232 -6.18 12.88 -18.57
C SER A 232 -7.35 13.79 -18.27
N ILE A 233 -8.07 13.48 -17.20
CA ILE A 233 -9.12 14.29 -16.60
C ILE A 233 -8.82 14.48 -15.11
N ASN A 234 -9.08 15.67 -14.57
CA ASN A 234 -8.87 15.99 -13.16
C ASN A 234 -10.10 15.63 -12.29
N ILE A 235 -10.83 14.59 -12.71
CA ILE A 235 -11.99 14.05 -11.98
C ILE A 235 -11.73 12.57 -11.75
N GLY A 236 -11.91 12.11 -10.52
CA GLY A 236 -11.74 10.71 -10.15
C GLY A 236 -12.87 10.19 -9.29
N SER A 237 -12.61 9.08 -8.59
CA SER A 237 -13.61 8.42 -7.75
C SER A 237 -14.10 9.24 -6.54
N SER A 238 -13.45 10.36 -6.21
CA SER A 238 -13.93 11.34 -5.22
C SER A 238 -15.23 12.02 -5.65
N PHE A 239 -15.50 12.11 -6.96
CA PHE A 239 -16.74 12.66 -7.50
C PHE A 239 -17.96 11.88 -6.98
N ILE A 240 -17.84 10.56 -6.96
CA ILE A 240 -18.88 9.66 -6.47
C ILE A 240 -19.09 9.87 -4.95
N ASP A 241 -18.01 10.06 -4.20
CA ASP A 241 -18.07 10.32 -2.75
C ASP A 241 -18.82 11.63 -2.47
N ALA A 242 -18.51 12.68 -3.23
CA ALA A 242 -19.13 13.99 -3.12
C ALA A 242 -20.63 13.97 -3.48
N ALA A 243 -20.98 13.38 -4.63
CA ALA A 243 -22.37 13.26 -5.07
C ALA A 243 -23.21 12.42 -4.10
N LEU A 244 -22.64 11.37 -3.54
CA LEU A 244 -23.29 10.58 -2.49
C LEU A 244 -23.45 11.41 -1.22
N CYS A 245 -22.41 12.14 -0.78
CA CYS A 245 -22.48 13.00 0.40
C CYS A 245 -23.60 14.03 0.29
N GLU A 246 -23.70 14.74 -0.84
CA GLU A 246 -24.75 15.73 -1.09
C GLU A 246 -26.16 15.11 -1.00
N TYR A 247 -26.37 13.95 -1.63
CA TYR A 247 -27.64 13.22 -1.53
C TYR A 247 -27.99 12.87 -0.07
N ILE A 248 -27.01 12.41 0.70
CA ILE A 248 -27.21 11.99 2.10
C ILE A 248 -27.51 13.18 3.00
N VAL A 249 -26.79 14.29 2.84
CA VAL A 249 -27.09 15.55 3.55
C VAL A 249 -28.55 15.96 3.30
N ASN A 250 -28.98 15.97 2.04
CA ASN A 250 -30.35 16.32 1.66
C ASN A 250 -31.39 15.37 2.28
N GLU A 251 -31.14 14.06 2.29
CA GLU A 251 -32.05 13.09 2.89
C GLU A 251 -32.11 13.18 4.42
N ILE A 252 -30.99 13.50 5.08
CA ILE A 252 -31.01 13.75 6.53
C ILE A 252 -31.78 15.03 6.82
N GLU A 253 -31.52 16.14 6.12
CA GLU A 253 -32.23 17.42 6.33
C GLU A 253 -33.73 17.28 6.08
N LYS A 254 -34.13 16.44 5.11
CA LYS A 254 -35.54 16.13 4.83
C LYS A 254 -36.20 15.31 5.93
N LYS A 255 -35.53 14.28 6.46
CA LYS A 255 -36.09 13.42 7.53
C LYS A 255 -35.98 14.04 8.92
N HIS A 256 -34.97 14.88 9.12
CA HIS A 256 -34.61 15.54 10.37
C HIS A 256 -34.29 17.01 10.11
N PRO A 257 -35.29 17.88 9.90
CA PRO A 257 -35.08 19.31 9.61
C PRO A 257 -34.29 20.09 10.67
N GLN A 258 -34.20 19.56 11.90
CA GLN A 258 -33.37 20.10 12.98
C GLN A 258 -31.86 19.89 12.76
N CYS A 259 -31.50 18.86 11.97
CA CYS A 259 -30.15 18.52 11.55
C CYS A 259 -29.77 19.30 10.29
N LEU A 260 -29.67 20.62 10.40
CA LEU A 260 -29.10 21.45 9.34
C LEU A 260 -27.57 21.28 9.34
N PHE A 261 -27.00 20.83 8.23
CA PHE A 261 -25.55 20.60 8.10
C PHE A 261 -24.84 21.67 7.27
N SER A 262 -25.60 22.57 6.63
CA SER A 262 -25.03 23.70 5.90
C SER A 262 -24.11 24.51 6.81
N GLY A 263 -22.80 24.41 6.59
CA GLY A 263 -21.77 25.10 7.38
C GLY A 263 -21.26 24.35 8.61
N ASP A 264 -21.49 23.04 8.76
CA ASP A 264 -20.82 22.19 9.77
C ASP A 264 -19.78 21.24 9.13
N PRO A 265 -18.51 21.68 8.98
CA PRO A 265 -17.44 20.89 8.38
C PRO A 265 -17.18 19.55 9.08
N LYS A 266 -17.46 19.45 10.38
CA LYS A 266 -17.24 18.21 11.15
C LYS A 266 -18.22 17.13 10.72
N MET A 267 -19.50 17.49 10.60
CA MET A 267 -20.54 16.56 10.18
C MET A 267 -20.37 16.17 8.71
N CYS A 268 -20.03 17.14 7.85
CA CYS A 268 -19.63 16.92 6.47
C CYS A 268 -18.54 15.85 6.32
N ARG A 269 -17.41 15.99 7.05
CA ARG A 269 -16.32 15.00 7.03
C ARG A 269 -16.75 13.63 7.56
N ARG A 270 -17.64 13.58 8.56
CA ARG A 270 -18.21 12.30 9.06
C ARG A 270 -19.03 11.60 7.99
N ILE A 271 -19.92 12.33 7.31
CA ILE A 271 -20.79 11.79 6.26
C ILE A 271 -19.94 11.32 5.07
N LEU A 272 -18.99 12.14 4.61
CA LEU A 272 -18.11 11.81 3.49
C LEU A 272 -17.29 10.53 3.76
N ARG A 273 -16.78 10.36 4.99
CA ARG A 273 -16.06 9.14 5.39
C ARG A 273 -16.95 7.90 5.31
N GLU A 274 -18.20 7.98 5.73
CA GLU A 274 -19.15 6.86 5.59
C GLU A 274 -19.54 6.62 4.13
N CYS A 275 -19.67 7.67 3.31
CA CYS A 275 -19.91 7.56 1.87
C CYS A 275 -18.78 6.79 1.17
N LYS A 276 -17.52 7.10 1.48
CA LYS A 276 -16.35 6.39 0.95
C LYS A 276 -16.37 4.90 1.29
N LYS A 277 -16.64 4.55 2.57
CA LYS A 277 -16.76 3.15 3.01
C LYS A 277 -17.88 2.41 2.29
N VAL A 278 -19.03 3.06 2.11
CA VAL A 278 -20.18 2.49 1.41
C VAL A 278 -19.88 2.26 -0.07
N LYS A 279 -19.24 3.21 -0.75
CA LYS A 279 -18.79 3.05 -2.14
C LYS A 279 -17.82 1.86 -2.29
N GLU A 280 -16.85 1.75 -1.40
CA GLU A 280 -15.89 0.62 -1.38
C GLU A 280 -16.61 -0.71 -1.15
N THR A 281 -17.55 -0.75 -0.20
CA THR A 281 -18.36 -1.95 0.09
C THR A 281 -19.21 -2.36 -1.13
N LEU A 282 -19.89 -1.40 -1.76
CA LEU A 282 -20.74 -1.61 -2.94
C LEU A 282 -19.96 -2.01 -4.20
N SER A 283 -18.62 -1.91 -4.18
CA SER A 283 -17.79 -2.50 -5.23
C SER A 283 -17.82 -4.05 -5.21
N THR A 284 -18.28 -4.66 -4.11
CA THR A 284 -18.31 -6.13 -3.93
C THR A 284 -19.71 -6.70 -3.72
N ILE A 285 -20.65 -5.92 -3.17
CA ILE A 285 -22.03 -6.33 -2.91
C ILE A 285 -23.03 -5.36 -3.54
N ASP A 286 -24.28 -5.78 -3.75
CA ASP A 286 -25.26 -5.00 -4.52
C ASP A 286 -26.02 -3.97 -3.66
N GLU A 287 -26.10 -4.18 -2.35
CA GLU A 287 -26.80 -3.29 -1.42
C GLU A 287 -26.06 -3.24 -0.08
N THR A 288 -26.12 -2.08 0.58
CA THR A 288 -25.65 -1.87 1.95
C THR A 288 -26.48 -0.76 2.59
N LYS A 289 -26.04 -0.24 3.73
CA LYS A 289 -26.67 0.91 4.39
C LYS A 289 -25.62 1.92 4.83
N ILE A 290 -25.96 3.18 4.74
CA ILE A 290 -25.29 4.26 5.48
C ILE A 290 -25.85 4.24 6.89
N GLN A 291 -24.95 4.21 7.87
CA GLN A 291 -25.29 4.25 9.28
C GLN A 291 -24.45 5.34 9.95
N LEU A 292 -25.12 6.37 10.44
CA LEU A 292 -24.53 7.51 11.12
C LEU A 292 -25.16 7.60 12.51
N GLU A 293 -24.34 7.43 13.54
CA GLU A 293 -24.79 7.45 14.93
C GLU A 293 -24.42 8.79 15.58
N GLY A 294 -25.26 9.26 16.50
CA GLY A 294 -24.99 10.50 17.23
C GLY A 294 -24.77 11.69 16.27
N LEU A 295 -25.73 11.90 15.36
CA LEU A 295 -25.87 13.19 14.69
C LEU A 295 -26.32 14.25 15.72
N LYS A 296 -26.62 15.46 15.24
CA LYS A 296 -27.14 16.52 16.10
C LYS A 296 -28.37 16.05 16.87
N ASP A 297 -28.45 16.38 18.17
CA ASP A 297 -29.51 15.97 19.09
C ASP A 297 -29.62 14.43 19.29
N ASP A 298 -28.48 13.73 19.24
CA ASP A 298 -28.36 12.26 19.40
C ASP A 298 -29.22 11.46 18.41
N ILE A 299 -29.39 12.00 17.20
CA ILE A 299 -30.15 11.34 16.14
C ILE A 299 -29.28 10.29 15.45
N ASP A 300 -29.77 9.07 15.41
CA ASP A 300 -29.20 8.01 14.58
C ASP A 300 -29.91 7.98 13.22
N PHE A 301 -29.12 7.98 12.15
CA PHE A 301 -29.61 7.93 10.78
C PHE A 301 -29.16 6.66 10.08
N VAL A 302 -30.12 5.95 9.52
CA VAL A 302 -29.89 4.76 8.70
C VAL A 302 -30.59 4.91 7.37
N LEU A 303 -29.84 4.73 6.28
CA LEU A 303 -30.37 4.76 4.92
C LEU A 303 -29.82 3.59 4.10
N PRO A 304 -30.68 2.67 3.61
CA PRO A 304 -30.28 1.68 2.62
C PRO A 304 -29.81 2.33 1.32
N ILE A 305 -28.71 1.85 0.76
CA ILE A 305 -28.14 2.32 -0.51
C ILE A 305 -27.79 1.12 -1.38
N SER A 306 -28.18 1.16 -2.65
CA SER A 306 -27.84 0.15 -3.65
C SER A 306 -26.65 0.58 -4.52
N ARG A 307 -25.96 -0.39 -5.13
CA ARG A 307 -24.94 -0.15 -6.15
C ARG A 307 -25.52 0.64 -7.32
N SER A 308 -26.73 0.29 -7.77
CA SER A 308 -27.41 0.98 -8.87
C SER A 308 -27.66 2.47 -8.62
N PHE A 309 -27.84 2.86 -7.36
CA PHE A 309 -27.95 4.27 -6.99
C PHE A 309 -26.60 4.98 -7.11
N VAL A 310 -25.52 4.38 -6.60
CA VAL A 310 -24.16 4.92 -6.71
C VAL A 310 -23.70 5.04 -8.16
N GLU A 311 -24.11 4.09 -9.02
CA GLU A 311 -23.89 4.17 -10.47
C GLU A 311 -24.57 5.39 -11.10
N GLN A 312 -25.76 5.79 -10.63
CA GLN A 312 -26.42 7.02 -11.08
C GLN A 312 -25.64 8.26 -10.65
N CYS A 313 -25.12 8.29 -9.42
CA CYS A 313 -24.24 9.35 -8.94
C CYS A 313 -22.95 9.47 -9.79
N ALA A 314 -22.47 8.36 -10.35
CA ALA A 314 -21.27 8.34 -11.19
C ALA A 314 -21.49 8.82 -12.64
N ILE A 315 -22.75 9.02 -13.09
CA ILE A 315 -23.06 9.35 -14.50
C ILE A 315 -22.25 10.54 -15.03
N PRO A 316 -22.20 11.71 -14.35
CA PRO A 316 -21.44 12.85 -14.85
C PRO A 316 -19.95 12.52 -15.04
N PHE A 317 -19.31 11.93 -14.03
CA PHE A 317 -17.93 11.45 -14.09
C PHE A 317 -17.69 10.46 -15.25
N THR A 318 -18.61 9.52 -15.47
CA THR A 318 -18.45 8.53 -16.54
C THR A 318 -18.57 9.10 -17.95
N LYS A 319 -19.21 10.25 -18.13
CA LYS A 319 -19.27 10.94 -19.42
C LYS A 319 -17.87 11.39 -19.86
N ASP A 320 -17.12 12.02 -18.97
CA ASP A 320 -15.78 12.52 -19.29
C ASP A 320 -14.78 11.38 -19.43
N LEU A 321 -14.88 10.36 -18.56
CA LEU A 321 -14.11 9.13 -18.69
C LEU A 321 -14.36 8.44 -20.04
N LYS A 322 -15.61 8.40 -20.49
CA LYS A 322 -15.97 7.84 -21.80
C LYS A 322 -15.30 8.60 -22.95
N ASN A 323 -15.34 9.93 -22.93
CA ASN A 323 -14.70 10.75 -23.96
C ASN A 323 -13.18 10.51 -23.98
N MET A 324 -12.54 10.48 -22.81
CA MET A 324 -11.12 10.18 -22.67
C MET A 324 -10.74 8.83 -23.29
N LEU A 325 -11.50 7.77 -23.00
CA LEU A 325 -11.28 6.43 -23.56
C LEU A 325 -11.55 6.36 -25.07
N GLN A 326 -12.46 7.17 -25.60
CA GLN A 326 -12.72 7.25 -27.04
C GLN A 326 -11.56 7.87 -27.81
N GLU A 327 -10.90 8.90 -27.26
CA GLU A 327 -9.70 9.46 -27.88
C GLU A 327 -8.54 8.45 -27.88
N ALA A 328 -8.33 7.71 -26.79
CA ALA A 328 -7.34 6.63 -26.75
C ALA A 328 -7.61 5.56 -27.82
N LYS A 329 -8.87 5.15 -27.98
CA LYS A 329 -9.26 4.20 -29.03
C LYS A 329 -8.96 4.71 -30.44
N LYS A 330 -9.15 6.02 -30.70
CA LYS A 330 -8.79 6.61 -32.00
C LYS A 330 -7.29 6.51 -32.24
N ILE A 331 -6.47 6.88 -31.25
CA ILE A 331 -5.00 6.77 -31.34
C ILE A 331 -4.60 5.32 -31.63
N MET A 332 -5.12 4.37 -30.86
CA MET A 332 -4.89 2.93 -31.05
C MET A 332 -5.25 2.45 -32.46
N SER A 333 -6.40 2.89 -32.98
CA SER A 333 -6.86 2.50 -34.32
C SER A 333 -5.99 3.05 -35.45
N ILE A 334 -5.45 4.26 -35.30
CA ILE A 334 -4.55 4.87 -36.28
C ILE A 334 -3.21 4.16 -36.26
N SER A 335 -2.67 3.88 -35.07
CA SER A 335 -1.39 3.18 -34.92
C SER A 335 -1.45 1.76 -35.48
N ALA A 336 -2.57 1.05 -35.31
CA ALA A 336 -2.77 -0.27 -35.90
C ALA A 336 -2.87 -0.24 -37.45
N GLN A 337 -3.26 0.88 -38.05
CA GLN A 337 -3.38 1.05 -39.51
C GLN A 337 -2.07 1.51 -40.17
N ALA A 338 -1.24 2.30 -39.47
CA ALA A 338 0.02 2.81 -40.00
C ALA A 338 1.06 1.70 -40.28
N ASP A 339 0.91 0.53 -39.66
CA ASP A 339 1.78 -0.64 -39.85
C ASP A 339 1.36 -1.54 -41.04
N GLU A 340 0.30 -1.18 -41.81
CA GLU A 340 -0.17 -2.01 -42.94
C GLU A 340 0.79 -2.04 -44.15
N GLU A 341 1.63 -1.03 -44.36
CA GLU A 341 2.62 -1.03 -45.46
C GLU A 341 3.84 -1.93 -45.19
N ASN A 342 4.01 -2.44 -43.96
CA ASN A 342 5.18 -3.22 -43.56
C ASN A 342 4.82 -4.34 -42.56
N LYS A 343 3.79 -5.15 -42.84
CA LYS A 343 3.33 -6.24 -41.97
C LYS A 343 4.43 -7.29 -41.67
N PRO A 344 4.83 -7.49 -40.41
CA PRO A 344 4.88 -8.84 -39.86
C PRO A 344 3.45 -9.23 -39.41
N ASP A 345 3.09 -10.51 -39.53
CA ASP A 345 1.77 -11.09 -39.19
C ASP A 345 1.38 -11.02 -37.68
N THR A 346 1.98 -10.13 -36.88
CA THR A 346 2.21 -10.39 -35.45
C THR A 346 2.05 -9.18 -34.50
N VAL A 347 1.20 -8.18 -34.78
CA VAL A 347 0.80 -7.26 -33.69
C VAL A 347 -0.19 -8.01 -32.78
N VAL A 348 0.24 -8.35 -31.56
CA VAL A 348 -0.65 -8.91 -30.53
C VAL A 348 -1.66 -7.83 -30.16
N GLY A 349 -2.96 -8.14 -30.26
CA GLY A 349 -4.05 -7.17 -30.10
C GLY A 349 -3.96 -6.33 -28.81
N PRO A 350 -4.63 -5.16 -28.79
CA PRO A 350 -4.40 -4.14 -27.77
C PRO A 350 -4.64 -4.68 -26.37
N ARG A 351 -3.57 -4.67 -25.56
CA ARG A 351 -3.62 -5.05 -24.16
C ARG A 351 -4.05 -3.82 -23.35
N VAL A 352 -5.07 -3.96 -22.52
CA VAL A 352 -5.51 -2.88 -21.61
C VAL A 352 -5.07 -3.26 -20.21
N GLU A 353 -4.20 -2.47 -19.58
CA GLU A 353 -3.83 -2.59 -18.17
C GLU A 353 -4.54 -1.51 -17.36
N VAL A 354 -5.01 -1.86 -16.16
CA VAL A 354 -5.71 -0.94 -15.26
C VAL A 354 -4.96 -0.73 -13.95
N ILE A 355 -4.92 0.52 -13.49
CA ILE A 355 -4.30 0.94 -12.22
C ILE A 355 -5.19 1.96 -11.50
N GLY A 356 -4.94 2.16 -10.22
CA GLY A 356 -5.72 3.06 -9.37
C GLY A 356 -6.84 2.33 -8.62
N GLY A 357 -7.42 2.99 -7.61
CA GLY A 357 -8.50 2.39 -6.81
C GLY A 357 -9.88 2.45 -7.48
N GLY A 358 -10.10 3.44 -8.34
CA GLY A 358 -11.42 3.77 -8.89
C GLY A 358 -11.93 2.81 -9.96
N TRP A 359 -11.04 2.15 -10.72
CA TRP A 359 -11.47 1.20 -11.76
C TRP A 359 -12.14 -0.06 -11.19
N ARG A 360 -11.88 -0.38 -9.91
CA ARG A 360 -12.43 -1.55 -9.22
C ARG A 360 -13.94 -1.48 -9.07
N PHE A 361 -14.54 -0.30 -9.20
CA PHE A 361 -15.98 -0.16 -9.21
C PHE A 361 -16.55 -0.83 -10.48
N PRO A 362 -17.46 -1.82 -10.36
CA PRO A 362 -17.88 -2.65 -11.49
C PRO A 362 -18.32 -1.85 -12.73
N TYR A 363 -19.14 -0.81 -12.52
CA TYR A 363 -19.61 0.09 -13.58
C TYR A 363 -18.48 0.79 -14.35
N ILE A 364 -17.40 1.20 -13.67
CA ILE A 364 -16.23 1.78 -14.32
C ILE A 364 -15.46 0.72 -15.11
N SER A 365 -15.28 -0.48 -14.53
CA SER A 365 -14.60 -1.58 -15.23
C SER A 365 -15.33 -2.00 -16.51
N ASP A 366 -16.66 -2.02 -16.50
CA ASP A 366 -17.49 -2.35 -17.65
C ASP A 366 -17.46 -1.24 -18.70
N LEU A 367 -17.46 0.02 -18.28
CA LEU A 367 -17.28 1.15 -19.19
C LEU A 367 -15.95 1.08 -19.94
N ILE A 368 -14.85 0.77 -19.24
CA ILE A 368 -13.51 0.63 -19.85
C ILE A 368 -13.53 -0.50 -20.89
N ARG A 369 -14.04 -1.69 -20.54
CA ARG A 369 -14.18 -2.83 -21.46
C ARG A 369 -14.99 -2.47 -22.70
N GLN A 370 -16.13 -1.80 -22.50
CA GLN A 370 -17.03 -1.42 -23.59
C GLN A 370 -16.39 -0.38 -24.53
N GLN A 371 -15.77 0.66 -23.99
CA GLN A 371 -15.18 1.72 -24.83
C GLN A 371 -13.97 1.21 -25.61
N LEU A 372 -13.04 0.52 -24.95
CA LEU A 372 -11.83 0.00 -25.60
C LEU A 372 -12.07 -1.27 -26.41
N GLY A 373 -13.23 -1.93 -26.25
CA GLY A 373 -13.62 -3.10 -27.04
C GLY A 373 -12.88 -4.38 -26.63
N VAL A 374 -12.54 -4.50 -25.34
CA VAL A 374 -11.81 -5.66 -24.79
C VAL A 374 -12.70 -6.50 -23.88
N SER A 375 -12.49 -7.82 -23.91
CA SER A 375 -13.24 -8.75 -23.04
C SER A 375 -12.65 -8.87 -21.64
N ARG A 376 -11.37 -8.54 -21.47
CA ARG A 376 -10.64 -8.62 -20.19
C ARG A 376 -9.77 -7.40 -19.99
N LEU A 377 -9.63 -7.00 -18.73
CA LEU A 377 -8.70 -5.97 -18.28
C LEU A 377 -7.49 -6.68 -17.66
N GLY A 378 -6.30 -6.24 -18.01
CA GLY A 378 -5.04 -6.68 -17.43
C GLY A 378 -4.82 -6.05 -16.06
N VAL A 379 -4.35 -6.87 -15.13
CA VAL A 379 -4.08 -6.51 -13.73
C VAL A 379 -2.67 -6.98 -13.34
N SER A 380 -1.76 -6.92 -14.31
CA SER A 380 -0.38 -7.39 -14.12
C SER A 380 0.45 -6.44 -13.26
N LEU A 381 -0.01 -5.19 -13.16
CA LEU A 381 0.57 -4.16 -12.31
C LEU A 381 -0.16 -4.14 -10.98
N ASP A 382 0.60 -4.01 -9.89
CA ASP A 382 0.00 -3.75 -8.60
C ASP A 382 -0.71 -2.38 -8.65
N ALA A 383 -2.04 -2.40 -8.52
CA ALA A 383 -2.87 -1.21 -8.65
C ALA A 383 -2.58 -0.11 -7.62
N VAL A 384 -1.78 -0.43 -6.60
CA VAL A 384 -1.45 0.40 -5.44
C VAL A 384 0.03 0.82 -5.50
N MET A 385 0.95 -0.09 -5.82
CA MET A 385 2.40 0.13 -5.68
C MET A 385 3.13 0.58 -6.96
N ALA A 386 2.59 0.26 -8.13
CA ALA A 386 3.29 0.37 -9.41
C ALA A 386 3.88 1.76 -9.70
N ILE A 387 3.24 2.83 -9.23
CA ILE A 387 3.68 4.20 -9.48
C ILE A 387 4.93 4.53 -8.69
N ALA A 388 4.97 4.21 -7.40
CA ALA A 388 6.15 4.45 -6.57
C ALA A 388 7.33 3.58 -7.02
N GLU A 389 7.07 2.31 -7.35
CA GLU A 389 8.11 1.39 -7.84
C GLU A 389 8.65 1.83 -9.20
N GLY A 390 7.77 2.22 -10.13
CA GLY A 390 8.15 2.81 -11.41
C GLY A 390 8.96 4.09 -11.26
N SER A 391 8.57 4.97 -10.34
CA SER A 391 9.35 6.18 -10.02
C SER A 391 10.74 5.83 -9.48
N ALA A 392 10.90 4.78 -8.68
CA ALA A 392 12.22 4.37 -8.19
C ALA A 392 13.12 3.87 -9.34
N ILE A 393 12.54 3.17 -10.33
CA ILE A 393 13.25 2.76 -11.55
C ILE A 393 13.61 3.99 -12.41
N LEU A 394 12.73 4.98 -12.54
CA LEU A 394 13.04 6.23 -13.24
C LEU A 394 14.14 7.03 -12.55
N ALA A 395 14.17 7.06 -11.22
CA ALA A 395 15.23 7.70 -10.45
C ALA A 395 16.59 7.09 -10.79
N GLU A 396 16.68 5.76 -10.88
CA GLU A 396 17.87 5.08 -11.39
C GLU A 396 18.18 5.50 -12.82
N LEU A 397 17.25 5.29 -13.76
CA LEU A 397 17.47 5.54 -15.19
C LEU A 397 17.99 6.97 -15.46
N ARG A 398 17.37 7.99 -14.87
CA ARG A 398 17.69 9.41 -15.15
C ARG A 398 18.95 9.90 -14.45
N SER A 399 19.29 9.36 -13.28
CA SER A 399 20.56 9.68 -12.59
C SER A 399 21.77 9.27 -13.44
N HIS A 400 21.64 8.23 -14.26
CA HIS A 400 22.70 7.76 -15.15
C HIS A 400 22.83 8.59 -16.44
N SER A 401 21.70 9.03 -17.04
CA SER A 401 21.73 9.89 -18.23
C SER A 401 22.50 11.19 -17.96
N ALA A 402 22.29 11.81 -16.79
CA ALA A 402 22.99 13.02 -16.39
C ALA A 402 24.52 12.84 -16.23
N ALA A 403 24.96 11.68 -15.69
CA ALA A 403 26.39 11.36 -15.55
C ALA A 403 27.07 11.12 -16.92
N SER A 404 26.36 10.51 -17.88
CA SER A 404 26.90 10.28 -19.22
C SER A 404 27.11 11.57 -20.01
N SER A 405 26.22 12.57 -19.88
CA SER A 405 26.37 13.87 -20.53
C SER A 405 27.51 14.73 -19.94
N ALA A 406 27.74 14.67 -18.62
CA ALA A 406 28.81 15.43 -17.96
C ALA A 406 30.23 14.97 -18.40
N SER A 407 30.40 13.67 -18.65
CA SER A 407 31.69 13.09 -19.08
C SER A 407 32.11 13.47 -20.52
N VAL A 408 31.17 13.97 -21.33
CA VAL A 408 31.43 14.39 -22.72
C VAL A 408 31.86 15.86 -22.81
N THR A 409 31.36 16.71 -21.90
CA THR A 409 31.71 18.14 -21.84
C THR A 409 33.13 18.41 -21.37
N GLU A 410 33.73 17.56 -20.53
CA GLU A 410 35.13 17.74 -20.08
C GLU A 410 36.18 17.36 -21.13
N LYS A 411 35.81 16.72 -22.24
CA LYS A 411 36.75 16.34 -23.31
C LYS A 411 36.88 17.36 -24.45
N CYS A 412 36.16 18.47 -24.39
CA CYS A 412 36.13 19.48 -25.45
C CYS A 412 36.58 20.87 -25.03
N GLU A 413 37.41 21.03 -24.00
CA GLU A 413 38.14 22.28 -23.77
C GLU A 413 39.58 21.97 -23.32
N ASN A 414 40.46 21.76 -24.29
CA ASN A 414 41.90 21.91 -24.11
C ASN A 414 42.47 22.54 -25.39
N THR A 415 42.36 23.86 -25.45
CA THR A 415 43.28 24.70 -26.22
C THR A 415 43.84 25.75 -25.28
N ASP A 416 45.11 25.55 -24.92
CA ASP A 416 46.14 26.53 -24.61
C ASP A 416 45.69 27.87 -24.01
N ASN A 417 45.99 28.07 -22.72
CA ASN A 417 46.69 29.26 -22.24
C ASN A 417 47.18 29.07 -20.80
N GLU A 418 48.50 29.15 -20.64
CA GLU A 418 49.16 29.43 -19.37
C GLU A 418 48.86 30.88 -18.95
N GLU A 419 48.40 31.12 -17.72
CA GLU A 419 48.97 32.11 -16.79
C GLU A 419 48.17 32.24 -15.47
N ALA A 420 48.95 32.26 -14.38
CA ALA A 420 48.74 32.60 -12.97
C ALA A 420 47.39 33.17 -12.42
N GLY A 421 46.96 32.67 -11.25
CA GLY A 421 46.20 33.46 -10.26
C GLY A 421 45.36 32.71 -9.20
N GLU A 422 45.88 32.63 -7.96
CA GLU A 422 45.25 32.49 -6.62
C GLU A 422 44.14 31.45 -6.27
N PRO A 423 44.18 30.86 -5.05
CA PRO A 423 43.21 29.86 -4.61
C PRO A 423 41.97 30.52 -4.02
N LYS A 424 40.78 30.21 -4.55
CA LYS A 424 39.49 30.54 -3.90
C LYS A 424 38.81 29.28 -3.36
N GLN A 425 38.55 29.36 -2.05
CA GLN A 425 37.55 28.70 -1.20
C GLN A 425 36.66 27.60 -1.82
N GLY A 426 36.69 26.45 -1.16
CA GLY A 426 35.95 25.23 -1.48
C GLY A 426 34.46 25.45 -1.67
N ASP A 427 34.03 25.12 -2.88
CA ASP A 427 32.64 24.78 -3.20
C ASP A 427 32.51 23.28 -2.90
N ASP A 428 31.66 22.92 -1.93
CA ASP A 428 31.28 21.53 -1.65
C ASP A 428 30.37 21.01 -2.79
N ASN A 429 30.95 20.85 -3.98
CA ASN A 429 30.36 20.05 -5.04
C ASN A 429 30.37 18.59 -4.59
N LYS A 430 29.28 18.14 -3.96
CA LYS A 430 28.99 16.71 -3.87
C LYS A 430 28.84 16.19 -5.30
N GLU A 431 29.89 15.54 -5.78
CA GLU A 431 29.95 14.88 -7.10
C GLU A 431 28.72 13.99 -7.30
N ALA A 432 28.16 14.03 -8.50
CA ALA A 432 27.04 13.17 -8.90
C ALA A 432 27.42 11.71 -8.65
N VAL A 433 26.53 10.97 -7.97
CA VAL A 433 26.78 9.57 -7.61
C VAL A 433 26.75 8.71 -8.88
N VAL A 434 27.91 8.29 -9.37
CA VAL A 434 28.05 7.44 -10.56
C VAL A 434 28.01 5.97 -10.13
N VAL A 435 26.93 5.25 -10.48
CA VAL A 435 26.88 3.79 -10.33
C VAL A 435 27.60 3.13 -11.52
N PRO A 436 28.50 2.15 -11.30
CA PRO A 436 29.19 1.46 -12.38
C PRO A 436 28.22 0.73 -13.32
N ALA A 437 28.46 0.79 -14.63
CA ALA A 437 27.60 0.14 -15.63
C ALA A 437 27.44 -1.39 -15.47
N SER A 438 28.36 -2.05 -14.75
CA SER A 438 28.31 -3.49 -14.44
C SER A 438 27.22 -3.87 -13.44
N ASP A 439 26.71 -2.91 -12.67
CA ASP A 439 25.76 -3.15 -11.59
C ASP A 439 24.31 -2.83 -12.01
N ARG A 440 24.10 -2.54 -13.30
CA ARG A 440 22.79 -2.20 -13.87
C ARG A 440 21.93 -3.44 -14.02
N ASN A 441 20.65 -3.29 -13.69
CA ASN A 441 19.65 -4.25 -14.14
C ASN A 441 19.40 -4.05 -15.65
N PRO A 442 19.71 -5.03 -16.53
CA PRO A 442 19.53 -4.89 -17.97
C PRO A 442 18.07 -4.67 -18.38
N VAL A 443 17.11 -5.00 -17.51
CA VAL A 443 15.68 -4.71 -17.71
C VAL A 443 15.41 -3.20 -17.77
N HIS A 444 16.22 -2.40 -17.07
CA HIS A 444 16.03 -0.95 -17.00
C HIS A 444 16.73 -0.20 -18.15
N ASP A 445 17.51 -0.90 -18.99
CA ASP A 445 18.17 -0.32 -20.16
C ASP A 445 17.17 -0.20 -21.32
N VAL A 446 16.32 0.83 -21.25
CA VAL A 446 15.20 1.05 -22.16
C VAL A 446 15.13 2.50 -22.63
N ASN A 447 14.83 2.69 -23.91
CA ASN A 447 14.67 4.01 -24.51
C ASN A 447 13.22 4.49 -24.33
N LEU A 448 13.03 5.58 -23.58
CA LEU A 448 11.75 6.25 -23.42
C LEU A 448 11.57 7.29 -24.53
N LEU A 449 10.59 7.09 -25.41
CA LEU A 449 10.30 7.98 -26.54
C LEU A 449 8.97 8.71 -26.35
N ASN A 450 8.94 9.99 -26.71
CA ASN A 450 7.78 10.89 -26.62
C ASN A 450 7.26 11.13 -25.19
N PHE A 451 8.08 10.89 -24.18
CA PHE A 451 7.83 11.36 -22.81
C PHE A 451 8.46 12.75 -22.62
N SER A 452 7.87 13.55 -21.72
CA SER A 452 8.35 14.90 -21.42
C SER A 452 9.72 14.82 -20.76
N GLN A 453 10.68 15.62 -21.22
CA GLN A 453 12.02 15.63 -20.64
C GLN A 453 12.10 16.61 -19.48
N GLU A 454 12.90 16.25 -18.48
CA GLU A 454 13.11 17.07 -17.28
C GLU A 454 13.85 18.39 -17.56
N SER A 455 14.60 18.43 -18.66
CA SER A 455 15.27 19.64 -19.17
C SER A 455 14.31 20.78 -19.51
N ASP A 456 13.01 20.50 -19.63
CA ASP A 456 12.00 21.48 -19.98
C ASP A 456 11.53 22.31 -18.77
N LEU A 457 12.01 21.99 -17.55
CA LEU A 457 11.59 22.66 -16.32
C LEU A 457 12.50 23.85 -15.98
N GLU A 458 11.94 25.06 -15.99
CA GLU A 458 12.65 26.27 -15.55
C GLU A 458 13.12 26.15 -14.09
N PRO A 459 14.34 26.57 -13.73
CA PRO A 459 14.80 26.53 -12.33
C PRO A 459 13.92 27.38 -11.42
N LEU A 460 13.90 27.03 -10.11
CA LEU A 460 13.28 27.90 -9.11
C LEU A 460 13.90 29.31 -9.16
N SER A 461 13.06 30.34 -9.04
CA SER A 461 13.56 31.71 -9.02
C SER A 461 14.27 32.00 -7.69
N SER A 462 15.10 33.06 -7.66
CA SER A 462 15.73 33.50 -6.41
C SER A 462 14.69 33.86 -5.33
N ALA A 463 13.51 34.36 -5.72
CA ALA A 463 12.43 34.67 -4.79
C ALA A 463 11.83 33.39 -4.16
N ASP A 464 11.68 32.33 -4.97
CA ASP A 464 11.21 31.03 -4.48
C ASP A 464 12.17 30.43 -3.46
N GLU A 465 13.48 30.50 -3.74
CA GLU A 465 14.52 29.99 -2.83
C GLU A 465 14.57 30.78 -1.52
N VAL A 466 14.44 32.11 -1.57
CA VAL A 466 14.35 32.95 -0.37
C VAL A 466 13.11 32.58 0.46
N ALA A 467 11.97 32.34 -0.19
CA ALA A 467 10.76 31.91 0.50
C ALA A 467 10.97 30.56 1.21
N VAL A 468 11.55 29.57 0.51
CA VAL A 468 11.88 28.27 1.10
C VAL A 468 12.85 28.40 2.27
N GLY A 469 13.86 29.27 2.17
CA GLY A 469 14.80 29.55 3.27
C GLY A 469 14.10 30.11 4.52
N GLN A 470 13.13 31.02 4.34
CA GLN A 470 12.31 31.52 5.46
C GLN A 470 11.45 30.42 6.08
N TRP A 471 10.88 29.55 5.24
CA TRP A 471 10.05 28.43 5.68
C TRP A 471 10.85 27.38 6.42
N ALA A 472 12.10 27.12 6.03
CA ALA A 472 13.00 26.20 6.72
C ALA A 472 13.27 26.62 8.17
N ILE A 473 13.36 27.93 8.44
CA ILE A 473 13.50 28.45 9.81
C ILE A 473 12.24 28.18 10.64
N ILE A 474 11.05 28.32 10.04
CA ILE A 474 9.77 28.02 10.71
C ILE A 474 9.67 26.51 10.98
N GLU A 475 9.98 25.69 9.99
CA GLU A 475 9.97 24.23 10.10
C GLU A 475 10.94 23.73 11.19
N ALA A 476 12.12 24.33 11.32
CA ALA A 476 13.04 24.00 12.40
C ALA A 476 12.46 24.29 13.80
N LYS A 477 11.75 25.43 13.95
CA LYS A 477 11.07 25.78 15.21
C LYS A 477 9.91 24.84 15.52
N LEU A 478 9.09 24.51 14.51
CA LEU A 478 7.98 23.57 14.66
C LEU A 478 8.50 22.18 15.02
N SER A 479 9.51 21.67 14.31
CA SER A 479 10.19 20.40 14.61
C SER A 479 10.74 20.36 16.05
N ALA A 480 11.38 21.44 16.51
CA ALA A 480 11.88 21.51 17.88
C ALA A 480 10.75 21.47 18.92
N THR A 481 9.62 22.12 18.62
CA THR A 481 8.43 22.08 19.47
C THR A 481 7.81 20.70 19.51
N ASP A 482 7.68 20.04 18.35
CA ASP A 482 7.20 18.66 18.23
C ASP A 482 8.08 17.72 19.06
N ALA A 483 9.41 17.85 18.96
CA ALA A 483 10.37 17.04 19.71
C ALA A 483 10.21 17.22 21.23
N VAL A 484 10.07 18.45 21.72
CA VAL A 484 9.84 18.71 23.16
C VAL A 484 8.54 18.08 23.65
N ILE A 485 7.46 18.14 22.86
CA ILE A 485 6.19 17.51 23.21
C ILE A 485 6.33 15.98 23.22
N HIS A 486 6.97 15.39 22.22
CA HIS A 486 7.18 13.95 22.15
C HIS A 486 8.06 13.43 23.30
N GLU A 487 9.16 14.12 23.61
CA GLU A 487 10.02 13.77 24.75
C GLU A 487 9.27 13.86 26.08
N ARG A 488 8.40 14.87 26.25
CA ARG A 488 7.55 14.99 27.43
C ARG A 488 6.57 13.82 27.53
N LEU A 489 5.83 13.52 26.45
CA LEU A 489 4.87 12.41 26.41
C LEU A 489 5.55 11.05 26.63
N ASP A 490 6.76 10.86 26.12
CA ASP A 490 7.56 9.66 26.38
C ASP A 490 7.93 9.53 27.85
N ALA A 491 8.34 10.63 28.51
CA ALA A 491 8.60 10.63 29.95
C ALA A 491 7.35 10.29 30.77
N ILE A 492 6.17 10.82 30.40
CA ILE A 492 4.88 10.45 31.02
C ILE A 492 4.62 8.96 30.85
N ASN A 493 4.74 8.44 29.62
CA ASN A 493 4.52 7.02 29.33
C ASN A 493 5.49 6.12 30.10
N GLN A 494 6.75 6.51 30.26
CA GLN A 494 7.74 5.78 31.05
C GLN A 494 7.35 5.72 32.53
N LEU A 495 6.87 6.84 33.10
CA LEU A 495 6.40 6.91 34.47
C LEU A 495 5.14 6.06 34.67
N ASP A 496 4.13 6.26 33.84
CA ASP A 496 2.86 5.53 33.89
C ASP A 496 3.07 4.02 33.74
N THR A 497 3.86 3.61 32.74
CA THR A 497 4.20 2.20 32.51
C THR A 497 4.89 1.60 33.72
N TYR A 498 5.86 2.31 34.33
CA TYR A 498 6.53 1.82 35.53
C TYR A 498 5.56 1.66 36.70
N VAL A 499 4.66 2.63 36.92
CA VAL A 499 3.66 2.57 37.99
C VAL A 499 2.72 1.38 37.79
N LEU A 500 2.14 1.22 36.60
CA LEU A 500 1.21 0.14 36.28
C LEU A 500 1.86 -1.24 36.35
N GLN A 501 3.07 -1.40 35.80
CA GLN A 501 3.83 -2.65 35.91
C GLN A 501 4.19 -2.96 37.36
N THR A 502 4.56 -1.95 38.15
CA THR A 502 4.87 -2.15 39.56
C THR A 502 3.62 -2.54 40.35
N LEU A 503 2.46 -1.92 40.09
CA LEU A 503 1.19 -2.33 40.68
C LEU A 503 0.86 -3.80 40.38
N ASP A 504 1.05 -4.27 39.15
CA ASP A 504 0.87 -5.69 38.81
C ASP A 504 1.85 -6.60 39.57
N THR A 505 3.11 -6.16 39.72
CA THR A 505 4.12 -6.92 40.47
C THR A 505 3.84 -6.99 41.97
N VAL A 506 3.20 -5.96 42.56
CA VAL A 506 2.80 -5.95 43.98
C VAL A 506 1.91 -7.17 44.25
N GLU A 507 0.91 -7.42 43.39
CA GLU A 507 -0.02 -8.54 43.55
C GLU A 507 0.68 -9.90 43.53
N HIS A 508 1.62 -10.08 42.60
CA HIS A 508 2.31 -11.35 42.34
C HIS A 508 3.60 -11.58 43.14
N SER A 509 4.09 -10.58 43.86
CA SER A 509 5.28 -10.69 44.70
C SER A 509 5.06 -11.58 45.93
N GLU A 510 6.16 -12.08 46.52
CA GLU A 510 6.14 -12.86 47.77
C GLU A 510 6.09 -11.99 49.05
N ALA A 511 5.95 -10.67 48.89
CA ALA A 511 5.91 -9.73 50.01
C ALA A 511 4.71 -9.94 50.94
N ASP A 512 4.84 -9.57 52.21
CA ASP A 512 3.74 -9.62 53.16
C ASP A 512 2.63 -8.60 52.81
N ASN A 513 1.41 -8.85 53.29
CA ASN A 513 0.25 -8.02 52.96
C ASN A 513 0.41 -6.54 53.38
N ALA A 514 1.07 -6.25 54.51
CA ALA A 514 1.25 -4.86 54.94
C ALA A 514 2.23 -4.12 54.03
N THR A 515 3.30 -4.78 53.59
CA THR A 515 4.24 -4.25 52.60
C THR A 515 3.55 -4.02 51.25
N LYS A 516 2.71 -4.95 50.80
CA LYS A 516 1.92 -4.82 49.57
C LYS A 516 0.94 -3.66 49.65
N ASP A 517 0.20 -3.54 50.74
CA ASP A 517 -0.77 -2.46 50.94
C ASP A 517 -0.09 -1.08 50.95
N ALA A 518 1.05 -0.96 51.64
CA ALA A 518 1.83 0.29 51.68
C ALA A 518 2.35 0.69 50.28
N ALA A 519 2.91 -0.28 49.53
CA ALA A 519 3.37 -0.03 48.15
C ALA A 519 2.22 0.38 47.24
N ARG A 520 1.07 -0.30 47.35
CA ARG A 520 -0.13 -0.01 46.56
C ARG A 520 -0.66 1.39 46.83
N SER A 521 -0.77 1.80 48.10
CA SER A 521 -1.18 3.15 48.46
C SER A 521 -0.23 4.22 47.92
N TYR A 522 1.09 3.99 47.98
CA TYR A 522 2.06 4.91 47.40
C TYR A 522 1.88 5.03 45.88
N LEU A 523 1.84 3.91 45.17
CA LEU A 523 1.71 3.88 43.71
C LEU A 523 0.39 4.47 43.22
N TYR A 524 -0.72 4.31 43.94
CA TYR A 524 -1.99 4.96 43.57
C TYR A 524 -1.92 6.49 43.69
N ASN A 525 -1.18 7.03 44.65
CA ASN A 525 -0.98 8.49 44.71
C ASN A 525 -0.15 8.98 43.51
N ILE A 526 0.82 8.18 43.03
CA ILE A 526 1.59 8.51 41.84
C ILE A 526 0.73 8.40 40.57
N ASP A 527 -0.10 7.36 40.47
CA ASP A 527 -1.08 7.18 39.39
C ASP A 527 -2.08 8.35 39.32
N GLU A 528 -2.52 8.87 40.47
CA GLU A 528 -3.34 10.07 40.55
C GLU A 528 -2.59 11.31 40.04
N TYR A 529 -1.32 11.49 40.45
CA TYR A 529 -0.46 12.54 39.94
C TYR A 529 -0.30 12.46 38.40
N VAL A 530 -0.06 11.27 37.84
CA VAL A 530 0.05 11.05 36.39
C VAL A 530 -1.23 11.46 35.67
N ARG A 531 -2.41 11.14 36.24
CA ARG A 531 -3.71 11.44 35.61
C ARG A 531 -4.17 12.89 35.75
N ALA A 532 -3.80 13.57 36.83
CA ALA A 532 -4.39 14.86 37.19
C ALA A 532 -3.42 16.04 37.18
N GLU A 533 -2.15 15.84 37.53
CA GLU A 533 -1.20 16.92 37.82
C GLU A 533 -0.01 16.95 36.83
N CYS A 534 0.36 15.81 36.26
CA CYS A 534 1.54 15.65 35.41
C CYS A 534 1.46 16.37 34.05
N ASN A 535 0.27 16.82 33.63
CA ASN A 535 0.06 17.43 32.30
C ASN A 535 0.83 18.75 32.09
N ASP A 536 1.09 19.51 33.17
CA ASP A 536 1.76 20.81 33.12
C ASP A 536 3.27 20.71 33.38
N ASP A 537 3.77 19.55 33.82
CA ASP A 537 5.17 19.35 34.16
C ASP A 537 6.06 19.16 32.94
N ASP A 538 7.28 19.70 32.98
CA ASP A 538 8.27 19.46 31.95
C ASP A 538 8.88 18.05 32.05
N LYS A 539 9.58 17.64 30.98
CA LYS A 539 10.24 16.33 30.88
C LYS A 539 11.14 16.01 32.08
N ASP A 540 11.96 16.96 32.51
CA ASP A 540 12.97 16.72 33.54
C ASP A 540 12.31 16.54 34.91
N THR A 541 11.24 17.31 35.17
CA THR A 541 10.39 17.14 36.36
C THR A 541 9.75 15.75 36.40
N ILE A 542 9.21 15.26 35.28
CA ILE A 542 8.59 13.94 35.18
C ILE A 542 9.62 12.82 35.36
N LEU A 543 10.81 12.94 34.75
CA LEU A 543 11.88 11.96 34.90
C LEU A 543 12.49 11.97 36.31
N ALA A 544 12.55 13.12 36.97
CA ALA A 544 12.90 13.22 38.38
C ALA A 544 11.88 12.49 39.24
N LYS A 545 10.58 12.63 38.94
CA LYS A 545 9.52 11.89 39.61
C LYS A 545 9.65 10.38 39.41
N LEU A 546 9.90 9.94 38.18
CA LEU A 546 10.19 8.52 37.88
C LEU A 546 11.37 7.99 38.69
N THR A 547 12.42 8.79 38.84
CA THR A 547 13.61 8.42 39.62
C THR A 547 13.30 8.34 41.11
N GLU A 548 12.53 9.30 41.64
CA GLU A 548 12.02 9.29 43.02
C GLU A 548 11.21 8.02 43.31
N VAL A 549 10.26 7.68 42.43
CA VAL A 549 9.37 6.53 42.59
C VAL A 549 10.15 5.23 42.53
N LYS A 550 11.09 5.09 41.59
CA LYS A 550 11.99 3.93 41.52
C LYS A 550 12.79 3.77 42.81
N GLY A 551 13.43 4.85 43.28
CA GLY A 551 14.19 4.84 44.53
C GLY A 551 13.32 4.48 45.74
N HIS A 552 12.10 4.99 45.82
CA HIS A 552 11.16 4.65 46.90
C HIS A 552 10.82 3.16 46.93
N ILE A 553 10.52 2.57 45.77
CA ILE A 553 10.20 1.15 45.65
C ILE A 553 11.43 0.29 45.98
N GLU A 554 12.61 0.67 45.51
CA GLU A 554 13.86 -0.04 45.78
C GLU A 554 14.24 0.01 47.27
N GLU A 555 14.11 1.15 47.93
CA GLU A 555 14.50 1.33 49.33
C GLU A 555 13.49 0.76 50.32
N LYS A 556 12.19 1.00 50.09
CA LYS A 556 11.13 0.66 51.06
C LYS A 556 10.40 -0.64 50.75
N HIS A 557 10.45 -1.11 49.51
CA HIS A 557 9.71 -2.28 49.03
C HIS A 557 10.61 -3.25 48.27
N THR A 558 11.77 -3.58 48.86
CA THR A 558 12.85 -4.36 48.23
C THR A 558 12.42 -5.68 47.58
N GLU A 559 11.48 -6.42 48.17
CA GLU A 559 11.00 -7.69 47.62
C GLU A 559 10.17 -7.50 46.34
N ILE A 560 9.37 -6.43 46.30
CA ILE A 560 8.59 -6.03 45.13
C ILE A 560 9.54 -5.56 44.03
N ALA A 561 10.53 -4.72 44.38
CA ALA A 561 11.56 -4.25 43.44
C ALA A 561 12.33 -5.41 42.79
N LYS A 562 12.74 -6.41 43.57
CA LYS A 562 13.42 -7.62 43.07
C LYS A 562 12.54 -8.43 42.14
N TYR A 563 11.25 -8.60 42.48
CA TYR A 563 10.32 -9.33 41.62
C TYR A 563 10.05 -8.58 40.31
N HIS A 564 9.83 -7.27 40.37
CA HIS A 564 9.69 -6.41 39.20
C HIS A 564 10.89 -6.53 38.26
N GLU A 565 12.12 -6.45 38.78
CA GLU A 565 13.32 -6.59 37.96
C GLU A 565 13.43 -7.99 37.33
N LYS A 566 13.06 -9.05 38.07
CA LYS A 566 13.01 -10.41 37.51
C LYS A 566 12.04 -10.49 36.32
N VAL A 567 10.81 -9.99 36.47
CA VAL A 567 9.79 -9.98 35.41
C VAL A 567 10.29 -9.19 34.20
N ARG A 568 10.91 -8.03 34.43
CA ARG A 568 11.48 -7.18 33.38
C ARG A 568 12.58 -7.89 32.59
N VAL A 569 13.50 -8.57 33.27
CA VAL A 569 14.59 -9.33 32.62
C VAL A 569 14.02 -10.50 31.80
N GLU A 570 13.03 -11.21 32.32
CA GLU A 570 12.36 -12.29 31.59
C GLU A 570 11.60 -11.78 30.35
N ALA A 571 10.90 -10.64 30.47
CA ALA A 571 10.21 -9.99 29.37
C ALA A 571 11.19 -9.54 28.28
N LYS A 572 12.28 -8.89 28.66
CA LYS A 572 13.34 -8.46 27.73
C LYS A 572 13.97 -9.63 26.99
N LYS A 573 14.22 -10.75 27.69
CA LYS A 573 14.73 -11.97 27.05
C LYS A 573 13.75 -12.55 26.02
N LYS A 574 12.45 -12.56 26.33
CA LYS A 574 11.40 -13.00 25.38
C LYS A 574 11.34 -12.08 24.16
N GLU A 575 11.43 -10.77 24.37
CA GLU A 575 11.44 -9.78 23.29
C GLU A 575 12.67 -9.96 22.37
N GLU A 576 13.86 -10.13 22.94
CA GLU A 576 15.07 -10.42 22.17
C GLU A 576 14.97 -11.73 21.36
N GLU A 577 14.35 -12.77 21.92
CA GLU A 577 14.07 -14.03 21.20
C GLU A 577 13.07 -13.82 20.04
N LEU A 578 12.01 -13.02 20.25
CA LEU A 578 11.05 -12.64 19.22
C LEU A 578 11.69 -11.81 18.10
N ILE A 579 12.56 -10.86 18.45
CA ILE A 579 13.32 -10.06 17.47
C ILE A 579 14.23 -10.98 16.65
N LYS A 580 14.96 -11.90 17.28
CA LYS A 580 15.79 -12.88 16.57
C LYS A 580 14.96 -13.75 15.64
N LEU A 581 13.79 -14.22 16.08
CA LEU A 581 12.89 -15.00 15.25
C LEU A 581 12.35 -14.19 14.06
N SER A 582 11.99 -12.92 14.29
CA SER A 582 11.54 -11.99 13.25
C SER A 582 12.66 -11.64 12.25
N GLN A 583 13.90 -11.47 12.72
CA GLN A 583 15.07 -11.27 11.86
C GLN A 583 15.35 -12.52 11.03
N GLN A 584 15.32 -13.70 11.64
CA GLN A 584 15.44 -14.97 10.91
C GLN A 584 14.34 -15.14 9.86
N GLN A 585 13.10 -14.76 10.17
CA GLN A 585 12.00 -14.78 9.19
C GLN A 585 12.26 -13.81 8.03
N ARG A 586 12.71 -12.59 8.31
CA ARG A 586 13.09 -11.60 7.28
C ARG A 586 14.30 -12.02 6.46
N GLU A 587 15.27 -12.68 7.06
CA GLU A 587 16.42 -13.27 6.38
C GLU A 587 15.97 -14.43 5.47
N GLU A 588 15.14 -15.34 5.96
CA GLU A 588 14.54 -16.41 5.14
C GLU A 588 13.70 -15.84 3.99
N GLU A 589 12.98 -14.74 4.21
CA GLU A 589 12.22 -14.03 3.15
C GLU A 589 13.14 -13.34 2.15
N THR A 590 14.24 -12.74 2.59
CA THR A 590 15.23 -12.11 1.71
C THR A 590 16.18 -13.12 1.05
N GLU A 591 16.22 -14.37 1.48
CA GLU A 591 16.90 -15.48 0.80
C GLU A 591 16.08 -16.07 -0.37
N LEU A 592 14.81 -15.68 -0.53
CA LEU A 592 13.96 -16.01 -1.69
C LEU A 592 14.35 -15.19 -2.93
N LYS A 593 15.62 -15.18 -3.30
CA LYS A 593 16.18 -14.37 -4.40
C LYS A 593 16.22 -15.11 -5.74
N SER A 594 16.47 -16.42 -5.72
CA SER A 594 16.52 -17.26 -6.92
C SER A 594 15.52 -18.41 -6.86
N ASP A 595 15.03 -18.85 -8.02
CA ASP A 595 14.07 -19.96 -8.11
C ASP A 595 14.57 -21.29 -7.52
N PRO A 596 15.85 -21.68 -7.68
CA PRO A 596 16.40 -22.83 -6.96
C PRO A 596 16.34 -22.68 -5.43
N GLN A 597 16.55 -21.46 -4.91
CA GLN A 597 16.42 -21.18 -3.48
C GLN A 597 14.96 -21.20 -3.04
N ARG A 598 14.04 -20.60 -3.81
CA ARG A 598 12.58 -20.65 -3.54
C ARG A 598 12.08 -22.09 -3.49
N LEU A 599 12.51 -22.94 -4.41
CA LEU A 599 12.21 -24.37 -4.40
C LEU A 599 12.74 -25.06 -3.13
N ARG A 600 13.98 -24.73 -2.71
CA ARG A 600 14.57 -25.28 -1.47
C ARG A 600 13.80 -24.84 -0.22
N VAL A 601 13.38 -23.58 -0.14
CA VAL A 601 12.60 -23.06 1.00
C VAL A 601 11.19 -23.64 1.01
N ALA A 602 10.51 -23.70 -0.14
CA ALA A 602 9.21 -24.35 -0.28
C ALA A 602 9.27 -25.83 0.15
N GLN A 603 10.33 -26.53 -0.25
CA GLN A 603 10.61 -27.90 0.19
C GLN A 603 10.77 -28.00 1.72
N LYS A 604 11.57 -27.11 2.34
CA LYS A 604 11.74 -27.05 3.81
C LYS A 604 10.41 -26.80 4.52
N ARG A 605 9.57 -25.88 4.02
CA ARG A 605 8.23 -25.59 4.56
C ARG A 605 7.29 -26.80 4.44
N ARG A 606 7.33 -27.50 3.30
CA ARG A 606 6.60 -28.77 3.09
C ARG A 606 7.02 -29.82 4.12
N GLU A 607 8.32 -29.99 4.36
CA GLU A 607 8.85 -30.94 5.35
C GLU A 607 8.45 -30.57 6.79
N GLN A 608 8.49 -29.28 7.14
CA GLN A 608 7.98 -28.77 8.43
C GLN A 608 6.48 -29.09 8.60
N GLY A 609 5.68 -28.87 7.56
CA GLY A 609 4.26 -29.24 7.55
C GLY A 609 4.05 -30.75 7.76
N GLN A 610 4.87 -31.60 7.13
CA GLN A 610 4.81 -33.05 7.34
C GLN A 610 5.20 -33.48 8.76
N SER A 611 6.16 -32.80 9.38
CA SER A 611 6.54 -33.04 10.78
C SER A 611 5.40 -32.68 11.74
N LEU A 612 4.81 -31.50 11.58
CA LEU A 612 3.66 -31.04 12.38
C LEU A 612 2.43 -31.94 12.18
N PHE A 613 2.21 -32.41 10.95
CA PHE A 613 1.13 -33.36 10.65
C PHE A 613 1.29 -34.67 11.44
N LYS A 614 2.53 -35.18 11.60
CA LYS A 614 2.79 -36.38 12.42
C LYS A 614 2.56 -36.14 13.92
N GLN A 615 2.68 -34.90 14.37
CA GLN A 615 2.43 -34.47 15.75
C GLN A 615 0.94 -34.15 15.99
N GLU A 616 0.07 -34.38 15.01
CA GLU A 616 -1.36 -34.08 15.06
C GLU A 616 -1.72 -32.59 15.18
N CYS A 617 -0.76 -31.69 14.93
CA CYS A 617 -0.94 -30.24 14.86
C CYS A 617 -1.48 -29.84 13.47
N TRP A 618 -2.74 -30.17 13.19
CA TRP A 618 -3.32 -30.11 11.84
C TRP A 618 -3.42 -28.69 11.26
N GLN A 619 -3.71 -27.69 12.11
CA GLN A 619 -3.88 -26.30 11.69
C GLN A 619 -2.52 -25.67 11.37
N GLU A 620 -1.52 -25.86 12.22
CA GLU A 620 -0.15 -25.38 12.01
C GLU A 620 0.49 -26.08 10.81
N ALA A 621 0.26 -27.38 10.66
CA ALA A 621 0.68 -28.14 9.48
C ALA A 621 0.09 -27.54 8.19
N GLN A 622 -1.22 -27.24 8.19
CA GLN A 622 -1.90 -26.59 7.07
C GLN A 622 -1.27 -25.23 6.73
N THR A 623 -1.00 -24.38 7.74
CA THR A 623 -0.34 -23.09 7.53
C THR A 623 1.03 -23.25 6.86
N ARG A 624 1.84 -24.24 7.26
CA ARG A 624 3.16 -24.48 6.63
C ARG A 624 3.04 -24.94 5.17
N PHE A 625 2.06 -25.76 4.83
CA PHE A 625 1.82 -26.16 3.44
C PHE A 625 1.31 -25.00 2.57
N VAL A 626 0.46 -24.13 3.11
CA VAL A 626 0.00 -22.92 2.40
C VAL A 626 1.16 -21.96 2.17
N GLN A 627 2.03 -21.76 3.16
CA GLN A 627 3.27 -20.99 3.00
C GLN A 627 4.17 -21.56 1.90
N ALA A 628 4.31 -22.88 1.82
CA ALA A 628 5.07 -23.53 0.75
C ALA A 628 4.46 -23.25 -0.63
N LEU A 629 3.13 -23.35 -0.79
CA LEU A 629 2.44 -23.05 -2.05
C LEU A 629 2.57 -21.57 -2.45
N ALA A 630 2.49 -20.65 -1.48
CA ALA A 630 2.66 -19.22 -1.73
C ALA A 630 4.06 -18.92 -2.30
N ILE A 631 5.11 -19.54 -1.74
CA ILE A 631 6.49 -19.40 -2.23
C ILE A 631 6.64 -19.97 -3.65
N LEU A 632 6.03 -21.13 -3.93
CA LEU A 632 6.05 -21.73 -5.28
C LEU A 632 5.29 -20.89 -6.32
N GLY A 633 4.30 -20.12 -5.90
CA GLY A 633 3.59 -19.15 -6.73
C GLY A 633 4.47 -17.99 -7.22
N GLN A 634 5.60 -17.73 -6.53
CA GLN A 634 6.54 -16.64 -6.81
C GLN A 634 7.76 -17.07 -7.64
N LEU A 635 7.74 -18.25 -8.26
CA LEU A 635 8.79 -18.68 -9.19
C LEU A 635 8.68 -17.91 -10.52
N TYR A 636 9.78 -17.31 -10.99
CA TYR A 636 9.81 -16.42 -12.17
C TYR A 636 10.20 -17.15 -13.47
N ASP A 637 11.12 -18.11 -13.39
CA ASP A 637 11.61 -18.93 -14.50
C ASP A 637 10.67 -20.12 -14.74
N THR A 638 9.75 -19.93 -15.69
CA THR A 638 8.87 -20.98 -16.20
C THR A 638 9.46 -21.74 -17.40
N SER A 639 10.68 -21.39 -17.83
CA SER A 639 11.36 -22.00 -18.98
C SER A 639 12.19 -23.24 -18.62
N SER A 640 12.61 -23.36 -17.36
CA SER A 640 13.31 -24.55 -16.85
C SER A 640 12.34 -25.69 -16.54
N GLU A 641 12.33 -26.72 -17.39
CA GLU A 641 11.58 -27.97 -17.18
C GLU A 641 11.91 -28.64 -15.83
N GLU A 642 13.15 -28.50 -15.33
CA GLU A 642 13.55 -29.04 -14.03
C GLU A 642 12.87 -28.30 -12.86
N ASN A 643 12.81 -26.97 -12.92
CA ASN A 643 12.17 -26.16 -11.89
C ASN A 643 10.66 -26.34 -11.89
N LYS A 644 10.06 -26.46 -13.08
CA LYS A 644 8.62 -26.74 -13.26
C LYS A 644 8.24 -28.10 -12.67
N SER A 645 9.00 -29.14 -12.99
CA SER A 645 8.79 -30.48 -12.43
C SER A 645 8.87 -30.50 -10.90
N LYS A 646 9.89 -29.86 -10.32
CA LYS A 646 10.01 -29.72 -8.85
C LYS A 646 8.89 -28.90 -8.24
N LYS A 647 8.46 -27.81 -8.89
CA LYS A 647 7.32 -27.00 -8.44
C LYS A 647 6.04 -27.83 -8.38
N ASP A 648 5.77 -28.61 -9.43
CA ASP A 648 4.56 -29.42 -9.54
C ASP A 648 4.58 -30.55 -8.52
N GLU A 649 5.73 -31.19 -8.29
CA GLU A 649 5.92 -32.22 -7.26
C GLU A 649 5.63 -31.67 -5.84
N ILE A 650 6.24 -30.54 -5.48
CA ILE A 650 6.07 -29.92 -4.16
C ILE A 650 4.62 -29.44 -4.00
N SER A 651 4.04 -28.81 -5.03
CA SER A 651 2.65 -28.32 -5.02
C SER A 651 1.64 -29.46 -4.87
N LEU A 652 1.81 -30.55 -5.62
CA LEU A 652 0.95 -31.74 -5.51
C LEU A 652 1.00 -32.32 -4.09
N SER A 653 2.20 -32.46 -3.52
CA SER A 653 2.35 -32.93 -2.14
C SER A 653 1.68 -31.98 -1.14
N CYS A 654 1.80 -30.67 -1.31
CA CYS A 654 1.18 -29.68 -0.42
C CYS A 654 -0.34 -29.75 -0.48
N HIS A 655 -0.95 -29.71 -1.67
CA HIS A 655 -2.41 -29.81 -1.83
C HIS A 655 -2.97 -31.11 -1.24
N LEU A 656 -2.29 -32.24 -1.45
CA LEU A 656 -2.70 -33.51 -0.85
C LEU A 656 -2.65 -33.45 0.68
N ASN A 657 -1.58 -32.90 1.26
CA ASN A 657 -1.46 -32.83 2.72
C ASN A 657 -2.45 -31.81 3.34
N ILE A 658 -2.70 -30.67 2.68
CA ILE A 658 -3.73 -29.71 3.08
C ILE A 658 -5.10 -30.38 3.09
N ALA A 659 -5.45 -31.11 2.02
CA ALA A 659 -6.69 -31.87 1.98
C ALA A 659 -6.78 -32.90 3.13
N SER A 660 -5.66 -33.54 3.48
CA SER A 660 -5.61 -34.45 4.63
C SER A 660 -5.84 -33.73 5.97
N CYS A 661 -5.24 -32.56 6.19
CA CYS A 661 -5.50 -31.72 7.36
C CYS A 661 -6.98 -31.31 7.40
N SER A 662 -7.53 -30.85 6.28
CA SER A 662 -8.91 -30.41 6.17
C SER A 662 -9.92 -31.53 6.43
N VAL A 663 -9.62 -32.78 6.06
CA VAL A 663 -10.44 -33.93 6.45
C VAL A 663 -10.44 -34.11 7.97
N LYS A 664 -9.27 -34.01 8.64
CA LYS A 664 -9.17 -34.09 10.11
C LYS A 664 -9.92 -32.96 10.82
N LEU A 665 -9.97 -31.78 10.21
CA LEU A 665 -10.68 -30.60 10.72
C LEU A 665 -12.16 -30.52 10.27
N SER A 666 -12.67 -31.50 9.52
CA SER A 666 -14.03 -31.48 8.95
C SER A 666 -14.35 -30.27 8.05
N LEU A 667 -13.33 -29.67 7.42
CA LEU A 667 -13.46 -28.53 6.51
C LEU A 667 -13.67 -29.01 5.06
N TRP A 668 -14.85 -29.57 4.78
CA TRP A 668 -15.13 -30.32 3.55
C TRP A 668 -14.96 -29.51 2.25
N ARG A 669 -15.31 -28.22 2.24
CA ARG A 669 -15.09 -27.35 1.07
C ARG A 669 -13.61 -27.18 0.74
N ASN A 670 -12.76 -27.06 1.77
CA ASN A 670 -11.31 -26.93 1.59
C ASN A 670 -10.68 -28.22 1.08
N VAL A 671 -11.23 -29.39 1.47
CA VAL A 671 -10.85 -30.69 0.90
C VAL A 671 -11.13 -30.71 -0.60
N VAL A 672 -12.33 -30.29 -1.02
CA VAL A 672 -12.71 -30.25 -2.44
C VAL A 672 -11.77 -29.36 -3.24
N ASN A 673 -11.55 -28.12 -2.81
CA ASN A 673 -10.70 -27.17 -3.53
C ASN A 673 -9.27 -27.70 -3.70
N ASN A 674 -8.65 -28.17 -2.62
CA ASN A 674 -7.27 -28.68 -2.68
C ASN A 674 -7.15 -29.99 -3.46
N CYS A 675 -8.14 -30.88 -3.39
CA CYS A 675 -8.13 -32.08 -4.22
C CYS A 675 -8.34 -31.76 -5.71
N THR A 676 -9.12 -30.75 -6.05
CA THR A 676 -9.25 -30.27 -7.44
C THR A 676 -7.92 -29.72 -7.96
N SER A 677 -7.25 -28.85 -7.20
CA SER A 677 -5.91 -28.36 -7.59
C SER A 677 -4.88 -29.50 -7.69
N ALA A 678 -4.92 -30.50 -6.81
CA ALA A 678 -4.07 -31.68 -6.92
C ALA A 678 -4.35 -32.50 -8.20
N LEU A 679 -5.61 -32.54 -8.66
CA LEU A 679 -6.02 -33.27 -9.87
C LEU A 679 -5.73 -32.50 -11.16
N GLU A 680 -5.62 -31.18 -11.09
CA GLU A 680 -5.08 -30.36 -12.19
C GLU A 680 -3.60 -30.66 -12.44
N LEU A 681 -2.83 -30.87 -11.37
CA LEU A 681 -1.40 -31.24 -11.44
C LEU A 681 -1.19 -32.72 -11.80
N SER A 682 -1.98 -33.61 -11.22
CA SER A 682 -1.89 -35.05 -11.46
C SER A 682 -3.30 -35.61 -11.70
N PRO A 683 -3.76 -35.62 -12.97
CA PRO A 683 -5.02 -36.23 -13.33
C PRO A 683 -5.05 -37.68 -12.87
N ASN A 684 -6.18 -38.11 -12.30
CA ASN A 684 -6.40 -39.46 -11.79
C ASN A 684 -5.65 -39.85 -10.50
N HIS A 685 -5.10 -38.90 -9.74
CA HIS A 685 -4.41 -39.21 -8.49
C HIS A 685 -5.34 -39.87 -7.44
N PRO A 686 -5.12 -41.14 -7.03
CA PRO A 686 -6.10 -41.92 -6.25
C PRO A 686 -6.48 -41.30 -4.91
N LYS A 687 -5.50 -40.74 -4.19
CA LYS A 687 -5.74 -40.11 -2.87
C LYS A 687 -6.54 -38.82 -2.97
N ALA A 688 -6.40 -38.08 -4.08
CA ALA A 688 -7.13 -36.83 -4.28
C ALA A 688 -8.59 -37.15 -4.60
N LEU A 689 -8.82 -38.09 -5.52
CA LEU A 689 -10.15 -38.61 -5.84
C LEU A 689 -10.87 -39.17 -4.61
N PHE A 690 -10.20 -40.02 -3.83
CA PHE A 690 -10.78 -40.60 -2.60
C PHE A 690 -11.20 -39.54 -1.58
N ARG A 691 -10.32 -38.58 -1.26
CA ARG A 691 -10.62 -37.52 -0.27
C ARG A 691 -11.69 -36.55 -0.77
N ARG A 692 -11.69 -36.22 -2.06
CA ARG A 692 -12.74 -35.37 -2.67
C ARG A 692 -14.09 -36.07 -2.65
N GLY A 693 -14.13 -37.37 -2.97
CA GLY A 693 -15.31 -38.21 -2.85
C GLY A 693 -15.86 -38.28 -1.43
N GLN A 694 -14.99 -38.43 -0.43
CA GLN A 694 -15.35 -38.36 0.99
C GLN A 694 -15.98 -37.00 1.35
N ALA A 695 -15.39 -35.90 0.88
CA ALA A 695 -15.90 -34.56 1.14
C ALA A 695 -17.27 -34.31 0.49
N TYR A 696 -17.46 -34.71 -0.76
CA TYR A 696 -18.76 -34.63 -1.44
C TYR A 696 -19.84 -35.43 -0.71
N ARG A 697 -19.53 -36.64 -0.23
CA ARG A 697 -20.45 -37.42 0.58
C ARG A 697 -20.83 -36.70 1.87
N SER A 698 -19.86 -36.11 2.57
CA SER A 698 -20.11 -35.32 3.80
C SER A 698 -20.97 -34.08 3.52
N MET A 699 -20.85 -33.48 2.34
CA MET A 699 -21.67 -32.35 1.89
C MET A 699 -23.02 -32.76 1.27
N LYS A 700 -23.33 -34.06 1.24
CA LYS A 700 -24.54 -34.66 0.63
C LYS A 700 -24.63 -34.52 -0.90
N ASP A 701 -23.53 -34.22 -1.57
CA ASP A 701 -23.41 -34.33 -3.02
C ASP A 701 -23.02 -35.76 -3.38
N PHE A 702 -23.96 -36.69 -3.27
CA PHE A 702 -23.64 -38.11 -3.42
C PHE A 702 -23.34 -38.51 -4.87
N GLU A 703 -23.83 -37.77 -5.86
CA GLU A 703 -23.55 -38.07 -7.28
C GLU A 703 -22.10 -37.74 -7.62
N ALA A 704 -21.61 -36.56 -7.22
CA ALA A 704 -20.20 -36.22 -7.37
C ALA A 704 -19.30 -37.16 -6.54
N ALA A 705 -19.74 -37.53 -5.33
CA ALA A 705 -19.02 -38.47 -4.48
C ALA A 705 -18.82 -39.84 -5.15
N LEU A 706 -19.87 -40.40 -5.77
CA LEU A 706 -19.79 -41.70 -6.44
C LEU A 706 -18.85 -41.65 -7.63
N LYS A 707 -18.92 -40.59 -8.44
CA LYS A 707 -18.05 -40.41 -9.61
C LYS A 707 -16.57 -40.44 -9.22
N ASP A 708 -16.20 -39.64 -8.21
CA ASP A 708 -14.82 -39.57 -7.73
C ASP A 708 -14.36 -40.88 -7.06
N LEU A 709 -15.23 -41.55 -6.29
CA LEU A 709 -14.89 -42.81 -5.62
C LEU A 709 -14.79 -43.99 -6.60
N GLU A 710 -15.57 -44.00 -7.69
CA GLU A 710 -15.46 -45.00 -8.75
C GLU A 710 -14.16 -44.84 -9.52
N MET A 711 -13.79 -43.61 -9.89
CA MET A 711 -12.48 -43.32 -10.46
C MET A 711 -11.35 -43.67 -9.47
N ALA A 712 -11.49 -43.31 -8.18
CA ALA A 712 -10.48 -43.66 -7.18
C ALA A 712 -10.27 -45.18 -7.09
N ARG A 713 -11.33 -45.99 -7.18
CA ARG A 713 -11.28 -47.45 -7.16
C ARG A 713 -10.51 -48.00 -8.36
N GLU A 714 -10.77 -47.48 -9.56
CA GLU A 714 -10.07 -47.90 -10.78
C GLU A 714 -8.55 -47.71 -10.66
N PHE A 715 -8.11 -46.61 -10.06
CA PHE A 715 -6.68 -46.29 -9.92
C PHE A 715 -6.03 -46.78 -8.61
N SER A 716 -6.78 -47.37 -7.67
CA SER A 716 -6.27 -47.82 -6.35
C SER A 716 -6.22 -49.34 -6.14
N LYS A 717 -6.51 -50.16 -7.18
CA LYS A 717 -6.53 -51.64 -7.09
C LYS A 717 -7.42 -52.18 -5.95
N ASP A 718 -8.64 -51.68 -5.85
CA ASP A 718 -9.63 -52.09 -4.83
C ASP A 718 -9.15 -51.91 -3.38
N ASP A 719 -8.57 -50.74 -3.07
CA ASP A 719 -8.27 -50.36 -1.68
C ASP A 719 -9.54 -50.51 -0.80
N PRO A 720 -9.50 -51.30 0.29
CA PRO A 720 -10.66 -51.54 1.15
C PRO A 720 -11.32 -50.25 1.67
N ALA A 721 -10.54 -49.19 1.90
CA ALA A 721 -11.07 -47.91 2.36
C ALA A 721 -11.92 -47.23 1.28
N VAL A 722 -11.49 -47.28 0.02
CA VAL A 722 -12.22 -46.73 -1.13
C VAL A 722 -13.52 -47.50 -1.35
N VAL A 723 -13.46 -48.84 -1.27
CA VAL A 723 -14.65 -49.71 -1.42
C VAL A 723 -15.67 -49.46 -0.30
N ALA A 724 -15.20 -49.29 0.94
CA ALA A 724 -16.06 -49.00 2.08
C ALA A 724 -16.78 -47.64 1.93
N GLU A 725 -16.03 -46.59 1.58
CA GLU A 725 -16.58 -45.25 1.38
C GLU A 725 -17.57 -45.19 0.21
N LEU A 726 -17.26 -45.90 -0.89
CA LEU A 726 -18.14 -46.05 -2.05
C LEU A 726 -19.44 -46.78 -1.71
N THR A 727 -19.37 -47.85 -0.92
CA THR A 727 -20.55 -48.55 -0.43
C THR A 727 -21.41 -47.64 0.45
N GLN A 728 -20.79 -46.83 1.30
CA GLN A 728 -21.48 -45.86 2.14
C GLN A 728 -22.15 -44.75 1.31
N ALA A 729 -21.47 -44.21 0.29
CA ALA A 729 -22.04 -43.22 -0.62
C ALA A 729 -23.25 -43.77 -1.39
N LYS A 730 -23.18 -45.02 -1.90
CA LYS A 730 -24.31 -45.69 -2.58
C LYS A 730 -25.53 -45.83 -1.66
N LYS A 731 -25.29 -46.23 -0.40
CA LYS A 731 -26.34 -46.32 0.61
C LYS A 731 -26.98 -44.96 0.89
N SER A 732 -26.19 -43.91 1.08
CA SER A 732 -26.69 -42.55 1.34
C SER A 732 -27.53 -42.00 0.18
N LEU A 733 -27.10 -42.19 -1.06
CA LEU A 733 -27.87 -41.78 -2.25
C LEU A 733 -29.21 -42.52 -2.34
N SER A 734 -29.23 -43.83 -2.07
CA SER A 734 -30.46 -44.62 -2.07
C SER A 734 -31.46 -44.14 -0.99
N ALA A 735 -30.95 -43.74 0.17
CA ALA A 735 -31.75 -43.21 1.27
C ALA A 735 -32.34 -41.83 0.93
N GLN A 736 -31.55 -40.94 0.30
CA GLN A 736 -32.03 -39.64 -0.17
C GLN A 736 -33.16 -39.80 -1.20
N LYS A 737 -32.97 -40.63 -2.23
CA LYS A 737 -34.01 -40.88 -3.25
C LYS A 737 -35.28 -41.47 -2.65
N ALA A 738 -35.16 -42.36 -1.66
CA ALA A 738 -36.32 -42.89 -0.94
C ALA A 738 -37.03 -41.83 -0.09
N GLN A 739 -36.30 -40.91 0.52
CA GLN A 739 -36.84 -39.78 1.28
C GLN A 739 -37.56 -38.78 0.36
N GLU A 740 -36.95 -38.40 -0.77
CA GLU A 740 -37.55 -37.53 -1.78
C GLU A 740 -38.85 -38.13 -2.31
N LYS A 741 -38.85 -39.43 -2.67
CA LYS A 741 -40.08 -40.13 -3.10
C LYS A 741 -41.19 -40.09 -2.05
N ARG A 742 -40.84 -40.20 -0.76
CA ARG A 742 -41.81 -40.05 0.35
C ARG A 742 -42.31 -38.62 0.50
N MET A 743 -41.45 -37.61 0.33
CA MET A 743 -41.87 -36.20 0.40
C MET A 743 -42.79 -35.83 -0.78
N PHE A 744 -42.42 -36.21 -2.00
CA PHE A 744 -43.26 -35.99 -3.19
C PHE A 744 -44.61 -36.70 -3.07
N SER A 745 -44.66 -37.93 -2.55
CA SER A 745 -45.92 -38.64 -2.31
C SER A 745 -46.85 -37.96 -1.30
N LYS A 746 -46.33 -37.14 -0.37
CA LYS A 746 -47.11 -36.38 0.61
C LYS A 746 -47.55 -35.00 0.12
N MET A 747 -46.94 -34.50 -0.96
CA MET A 747 -47.21 -33.17 -1.52
C MET A 747 -48.36 -33.20 -2.53
N PHE A 748 -48.72 -34.39 -3.03
CA PHE A 748 -49.83 -34.65 -3.97
C PHE A 748 -50.95 -35.52 -3.38
N SER A 749 -50.92 -35.75 -2.06
CA SER A 749 -51.97 -36.36 -1.25
C SER A 749 -52.53 -35.30 -0.32
#